data_AF-A0A0P4X4W7-F1
#
_entry.id   AF-A0A0P4X4W7-F1
#
_cell.length_a   1.000
_cell.length_b   1.000
_cell.length_c   1.000
_cell.angle_alpha   90.00
_cell.angle_beta   90.00
_cell.angle_gamma   90.00
#
_symmetry.space_group_name_H-M   'P 1'
#
loop_
_entity.id
_entity.type
_entity.pdbx_description
1 polymer ?
#
loop_
_entity_poly.entity_id
_entity_poly.type
_entity_poly.pdbx_seq_one_letter_code
_entity_poly.pdbx_strand_id
1 'polypeptide(L)'
;MTLRYSPDSYVIVWNNEASKDVVEKVLEFMGKNGENLKQVLNPEQSKFRPLHTSVTLLHFFIFNEYYNCLLSQFLRFLSSIFVDDHNFTELIKFTLKMQDYNNDNWTFPSNNGIEKTLDILRDLSRPRVMEGLCHFALVTGVFENYYQPFAADDEDSLRDPARMTRLHWAAFNGDMEAMESVGNWTCSVDDSFTPFYVAAARHHKLICHTILASLKGILTADELRKQYKGFVYTAMWDAVCFHNFKMFQLILESVKQAIGRHYLMALLKSEKPVDSFKTTQFDRSVSSSILALKNGKVLFKIIAQVLLEDGSQNGYTDLNDLVFHEKATVEIVLNNIEEETFQRMVDVNGLQNWTKRVFLYDVNWGFRLLSTVITRFTLNQRREFINIITSPNIPTYQFNVINVSYWEMWFENKFTDPDFESLDKLLKLLVDGIPKMIFNYNVAIKALMCQNEKLSTVASKYISSLNYLKFKARVMRNGPKVMNELFTWQSTQERVGRNWINILPFYLGKMGKYHFEKLVNTILSLHTEKHGEKTIQISLWSKYLDSYYKVEKVDQFLKLVSDKLGKRAVWKVVLHKDCMGFVLLGAELQQDKKLVNALLTHLSDEDRDFIENLLESSLFSSRRYTRDATTEPCNCQPMNDCWCWW
;
A
#
# COMPACT_ATOMS: atom_id res chain seq x y z
N MET A 1 -7.36 -14.81 -27.32
CA MET A 1 -6.42 -15.53 -26.45
C MET A 1 -5.36 -14.55 -25.99
N THR A 2 -5.60 -13.87 -24.89
CA THR A 2 -4.65 -12.95 -24.26
C THR A 2 -3.85 -13.76 -23.24
N LEU A 3 -2.58 -14.02 -23.56
CA LEU A 3 -1.62 -14.62 -22.65
C LEU A 3 -1.54 -13.73 -21.40
N ARG A 4 -1.92 -14.30 -20.25
CA ARG A 4 -1.67 -13.73 -18.94
C ARG A 4 -0.16 -13.68 -18.75
N TYR A 5 0.40 -12.48 -18.67
CA TYR A 5 1.77 -12.28 -18.24
C TYR A 5 1.85 -12.62 -16.75
N SER A 6 2.56 -13.70 -16.41
CA SER A 6 2.95 -14.01 -15.03
C SER A 6 4.11 -13.09 -14.63
N PRO A 7 4.11 -12.48 -13.44
CA PRO A 7 5.26 -11.74 -12.91
C PRO A 7 6.53 -12.59 -12.74
N ASP A 8 6.41 -13.93 -12.79
CA ASP A 8 7.51 -14.85 -12.48
C ASP A 8 8.53 -15.06 -13.62
N SER A 9 8.34 -14.46 -14.81
CA SER A 9 9.05 -14.87 -16.03
C SER A 9 10.35 -14.15 -16.40
N TYR A 10 10.93 -13.27 -15.56
CA TYR A 10 12.30 -12.77 -15.81
C TYR A 10 13.06 -12.49 -14.50
N VAL A 11 13.32 -13.54 -13.71
CA VAL A 11 14.54 -13.54 -12.90
C VAL A 11 15.68 -13.91 -13.86
N ILE A 12 16.39 -12.91 -14.39
CA ILE A 12 17.63 -13.18 -15.13
C ILE A 12 18.60 -13.75 -14.10
N VAL A 13 18.79 -15.07 -14.11
CA VAL A 13 19.75 -15.75 -13.24
C VAL A 13 21.16 -15.45 -13.79
N TRP A 14 21.80 -14.42 -13.24
CA TRP A 14 23.17 -14.03 -13.58
C TRP A 14 24.22 -15.03 -13.08
N ASN A 15 23.85 -16.05 -12.31
CA ASN A 15 24.79 -17.01 -11.72
C ASN A 15 24.95 -18.24 -12.64
N ASN A 16 25.56 -18.05 -13.81
CA ASN A 16 25.88 -19.11 -14.75
C ASN A 16 27.18 -18.80 -15.51
N GLU A 17 27.82 -19.83 -16.08
CA GLU A 17 29.13 -19.69 -16.73
C GLU A 17 29.11 -18.76 -17.95
N ALA A 18 28.01 -18.71 -18.71
CA ALA A 18 27.90 -17.83 -19.87
C ALA A 18 27.84 -16.35 -19.45
N SER A 19 27.06 -16.04 -18.41
CA SER A 19 27.04 -14.70 -17.81
C SER A 19 28.40 -14.33 -17.19
N LYS A 20 29.10 -15.32 -16.61
CA LYS A 20 30.44 -15.12 -16.04
C LYS A 20 31.47 -14.72 -17.09
N ASP A 21 31.53 -15.44 -18.20
CA ASP A 21 32.41 -15.11 -19.35
C ASP A 21 32.12 -13.71 -19.90
N VAL A 22 30.85 -13.29 -19.95
CA VAL A 22 30.48 -11.92 -20.32
C VAL A 22 31.03 -10.90 -19.33
N VAL A 23 30.85 -11.13 -18.02
CA VAL A 23 31.37 -10.21 -16.98
C VAL A 23 32.90 -10.13 -17.01
N GLU A 24 33.59 -11.25 -17.23
CA GLU A 24 35.05 -11.29 -17.39
C GLU A 24 35.50 -10.43 -18.57
N LYS A 25 34.88 -10.59 -19.75
CA LYS A 25 35.17 -9.78 -20.94
C LYS A 25 34.88 -8.29 -20.72
N VAL A 26 33.82 -7.96 -19.99
CA VAL A 26 33.51 -6.57 -19.62
C VAL A 26 34.60 -6.00 -18.71
N LEU A 27 35.07 -6.74 -17.70
CA LEU A 27 36.17 -6.31 -16.84
C LEU A 27 37.48 -6.13 -17.61
N GLU A 28 37.79 -7.02 -18.55
CA GLU A 28 38.95 -6.86 -19.44
C GLU A 28 38.84 -5.59 -20.30
N PHE A 29 37.67 -5.34 -20.87
CA PHE A 29 37.40 -4.11 -21.63
C PHE A 29 37.57 -2.87 -20.76
N MET A 30 37.04 -2.89 -19.53
CA MET A 30 37.16 -1.79 -18.58
C MET A 30 38.63 -1.52 -18.22
N GLY A 31 39.41 -2.57 -17.95
CA GLY A 31 40.84 -2.45 -17.67
C GLY A 31 41.62 -1.82 -18.83
N LYS A 32 41.31 -2.19 -20.08
CA LYS A 32 41.96 -1.63 -21.29
C LYS A 32 41.58 -0.16 -21.55
N ASN A 33 40.42 0.29 -21.09
CA ASN A 33 39.86 1.61 -21.37
C ASN A 33 39.75 2.50 -20.13
N GLY A 34 40.52 2.21 -19.07
CA GLY A 34 40.36 2.82 -17.74
C GLY A 34 40.37 4.35 -17.74
N GLU A 35 41.26 4.99 -18.49
CA GLU A 35 41.34 6.46 -18.59
C GLU A 35 40.05 7.10 -19.12
N ASN A 36 39.41 6.47 -20.10
CA ASN A 36 38.14 6.96 -20.66
C ASN A 36 36.96 6.75 -19.69
N LEU A 37 37.05 5.72 -18.84
CA LEU A 37 36.02 5.37 -17.87
C LEU A 37 36.12 6.16 -16.56
N LYS A 38 37.24 6.84 -16.28
CA LYS A 38 37.40 7.68 -15.09
C LYS A 38 36.28 8.71 -14.96
N GLN A 39 35.91 9.38 -16.06
CA GLN A 39 34.84 10.40 -16.06
C GLN A 39 33.44 9.81 -15.80
N VAL A 40 33.25 8.52 -16.09
CA VAL A 40 31.97 7.81 -15.89
C VAL A 40 31.87 7.21 -14.48
N LEU A 41 33.01 6.81 -13.91
CA LEU A 41 33.07 6.07 -12.64
C LEU A 41 33.46 6.94 -11.44
N ASN A 42 34.13 8.08 -11.64
CA ASN A 42 34.50 9.02 -10.60
C ASN A 42 33.63 10.29 -10.71
N PRO A 43 32.69 10.53 -9.78
CA PRO A 43 31.86 11.72 -9.82
C PRO A 43 32.68 12.91 -9.32
N GLU A 44 33.34 13.65 -10.22
CA GLU A 44 34.11 14.85 -9.85
C GLU A 44 33.28 15.95 -9.15
N GLN A 45 31.93 15.88 -9.13
CA GLN A 45 31.07 16.97 -8.63
C GLN A 45 29.80 16.58 -7.85
N SER A 46 29.57 15.33 -7.42
CA SER A 46 28.43 15.05 -6.54
C SER A 46 28.54 13.77 -5.73
N LYS A 47 28.05 13.82 -4.48
CA LYS A 47 27.85 12.67 -3.59
C LYS A 47 27.36 11.42 -4.36
N PHE A 48 27.95 10.25 -4.09
CA PHE A 48 27.57 8.99 -4.72
C PHE A 48 26.04 8.77 -4.66
N ARG A 49 25.47 8.22 -5.74
CA ARG A 49 24.03 7.94 -5.86
C ARG A 49 23.79 6.43 -5.95
N PRO A 50 22.62 5.94 -5.50
CA PRO A 50 22.23 4.51 -5.54
C PRO A 50 22.42 3.82 -6.90
N LEU A 51 22.17 4.54 -8.00
CA LEU A 51 22.26 4.04 -9.38
C LEU A 51 23.55 4.49 -10.08
N HIS A 52 24.53 4.98 -9.32
CA HIS A 52 25.83 5.31 -9.90
C HIS A 52 26.55 4.04 -10.31
N THR A 53 27.06 4.01 -11.54
CA THR A 53 27.62 2.79 -12.16
C THR A 53 28.65 2.08 -11.28
N SER A 54 29.58 2.83 -10.65
CA SER A 54 30.59 2.25 -9.75
C SER A 54 29.99 1.62 -8.49
N VAL A 55 28.94 2.21 -7.93
CA VAL A 55 28.24 1.69 -6.74
C VAL A 55 27.50 0.40 -7.08
N THR A 56 26.71 0.40 -8.16
CA THR A 56 25.92 -0.76 -8.56
C THR A 56 26.81 -1.95 -8.91
N LEU A 57 27.92 -1.72 -9.64
CA LEU A 57 28.88 -2.77 -9.95
C LEU A 57 29.61 -3.27 -8.70
N LEU A 58 30.03 -2.36 -7.80
CA LEU A 58 30.71 -2.78 -6.58
C LEU A 58 29.77 -3.59 -5.67
N HIS A 59 28.50 -3.19 -5.56
CA HIS A 59 27.47 -3.95 -4.85
C HIS A 59 27.31 -5.35 -5.47
N PHE A 60 27.24 -5.45 -6.80
CA PHE A 60 27.19 -6.72 -7.52
C PHE A 60 28.35 -7.65 -7.14
N PHE A 61 29.60 -7.16 -7.17
CA PHE A 61 30.75 -8.01 -6.89
C PHE A 61 30.93 -8.36 -5.41
N ILE A 62 30.61 -7.43 -4.48
CA ILE A 62 30.77 -7.68 -3.04
C ILE A 62 29.74 -8.70 -2.54
N PHE A 63 28.49 -8.61 -3.00
CA PHE A 63 27.39 -9.41 -2.46
C PHE A 63 27.00 -10.62 -3.32
N ASN A 64 27.65 -10.84 -4.47
CA ASN A 64 27.44 -12.03 -5.28
C ASN A 64 28.62 -13.00 -5.19
N GLU A 65 28.47 -14.04 -4.36
CA GLU A 65 29.55 -14.98 -4.09
C GLU A 65 30.05 -15.74 -5.34
N TYR A 66 29.19 -15.93 -6.34
CA TYR A 66 29.53 -16.61 -7.59
C TYR A 66 30.63 -15.85 -8.37
N TYR A 67 30.70 -14.53 -8.18
CA TYR A 67 31.64 -13.63 -8.84
C TYR A 67 32.83 -13.22 -7.95
N ASN A 68 32.99 -13.84 -6.78
CA ASN A 68 34.09 -13.55 -5.84
C ASN A 68 35.49 -13.57 -6.48
N CYS A 69 35.71 -14.48 -7.43
CA CYS A 69 36.99 -14.57 -8.17
C CYS A 69 37.28 -13.30 -9.00
N LEU A 70 36.25 -12.55 -9.39
CA LEU A 70 36.36 -11.33 -10.18
C LEU A 70 36.36 -10.05 -9.33
N LEU A 71 35.94 -10.13 -8.06
CA LEU A 71 35.95 -8.99 -7.13
C LEU A 71 37.34 -8.37 -7.01
N SER A 72 38.40 -9.20 -6.92
CA SER A 72 39.79 -8.72 -6.84
C SER A 72 40.20 -7.93 -8.09
N GLN A 73 39.83 -8.42 -9.28
CA GLN A 73 40.10 -7.72 -10.53
C GLN A 73 39.39 -6.36 -10.58
N PHE A 74 38.13 -6.31 -10.16
CA PHE A 74 37.34 -5.08 -10.17
C PHE A 74 37.81 -4.06 -9.12
N LEU A 75 38.14 -4.49 -7.90
CA LEU A 75 38.67 -3.61 -6.85
C LEU A 75 40.04 -3.04 -7.21
N ARG A 76 40.92 -3.83 -7.86
CA ARG A 76 42.19 -3.33 -8.39
C ARG A 76 41.97 -2.25 -9.44
N PHE A 77 41.00 -2.45 -10.34
CA PHE A 77 40.61 -1.46 -11.32
C PHE A 77 40.08 -0.18 -10.66
N LEU A 78 39.15 -0.29 -9.71
CA LEU A 78 38.63 0.87 -8.97
C LEU A 78 39.74 1.60 -8.21
N SER A 79 40.68 0.88 -7.58
CA SER A 79 41.81 1.49 -6.87
C SER A 79 42.76 2.27 -7.79
N SER A 80 42.80 1.94 -9.10
CA SER A 80 43.54 2.71 -10.11
C SER A 80 42.82 4.00 -10.52
N ILE A 81 41.49 4.04 -10.39
CA ILE A 81 40.65 5.20 -10.72
C ILE A 81 40.59 6.15 -9.52
N PHE A 82 40.32 5.61 -8.34
CA PHE A 82 40.20 6.35 -7.09
C PHE A 82 41.56 6.41 -6.39
N VAL A 83 42.42 7.33 -6.86
CA VAL A 83 43.73 7.57 -6.24
C VAL A 83 43.59 8.14 -4.83
N ASP A 84 42.56 8.96 -4.61
CA ASP A 84 42.22 9.54 -3.32
C ASP A 84 41.51 8.51 -2.41
N ASP A 85 42.12 8.21 -1.26
CA ASP A 85 41.62 7.21 -0.32
C ASP A 85 40.30 7.63 0.32
N HIS A 86 40.02 8.93 0.47
CA HIS A 86 38.75 9.41 1.05
C HIS A 86 37.57 9.09 0.14
N ASN A 87 37.65 9.49 -1.14
CA ASN A 87 36.62 9.20 -2.13
C ASN A 87 36.42 7.69 -2.33
N PHE A 88 37.51 6.90 -2.30
CA PHE A 88 37.39 5.45 -2.39
C PHE A 88 36.70 4.84 -1.17
N THR A 89 37.04 5.33 0.02
CA THR A 89 36.39 4.93 1.28
C THR A 89 34.90 5.25 1.24
N GLU A 90 34.51 6.45 0.81
CA GLU A 90 33.11 6.85 0.73
C GLU A 90 32.33 6.03 -0.31
N LEU A 91 32.94 5.67 -1.44
CA LEU A 91 32.33 4.73 -2.40
C LEU A 91 32.01 3.39 -1.76
N ILE A 92 32.99 2.81 -1.04
CA ILE A 92 32.83 1.50 -0.40
C ILE A 92 31.80 1.61 0.73
N LYS A 93 31.90 2.61 1.62
CA LYS A 93 30.91 2.85 2.69
C LYS A 93 29.49 2.97 2.12
N PHE A 94 29.32 3.76 1.07
CA PHE A 94 28.03 3.94 0.42
C PHE A 94 27.51 2.61 -0.13
N THR A 95 28.37 1.85 -0.81
CA THR A 95 28.01 0.55 -1.39
C THR A 95 27.63 -0.48 -0.32
N LEU A 96 28.38 -0.56 0.78
CA LEU A 96 28.11 -1.50 1.87
C LEU A 96 26.81 -1.19 2.62
N LYS A 97 26.38 0.09 2.63
CA LYS A 97 25.11 0.51 3.24
C LYS A 97 23.90 0.38 2.31
N MET A 98 24.12 0.15 1.01
CA MET A 98 23.02 -0.12 0.10
C MET A 98 22.36 -1.45 0.43
N GLN A 99 21.04 -1.40 0.65
CA GLN A 99 20.22 -2.61 0.70
C GLN A 99 19.53 -2.74 -0.65
N ASP A 100 19.91 -3.73 -1.44
CA ASP A 100 19.16 -4.09 -2.65
C ASP A 100 17.91 -4.88 -2.24
N TYR A 101 16.80 -4.17 -2.04
CA TYR A 101 15.52 -4.74 -1.62
C TYR A 101 14.87 -5.63 -2.67
N ASN A 102 15.29 -5.53 -3.94
CA ASN A 102 14.59 -6.13 -5.08
C ASN A 102 15.36 -7.29 -5.74
N ASN A 103 16.50 -7.70 -5.18
CA ASN A 103 17.37 -8.65 -5.85
C ASN A 103 17.54 -9.93 -5.05
N ASP A 104 16.59 -10.85 -5.25
CA ASP A 104 16.63 -12.20 -4.68
C ASP A 104 17.80 -13.07 -5.18
N ASN A 105 18.58 -12.59 -6.15
CA ASN A 105 19.68 -13.35 -6.73
C ASN A 105 20.96 -13.32 -5.90
N TRP A 106 21.17 -12.29 -5.07
CA TRP A 106 22.41 -12.09 -4.34
C TRP A 106 22.08 -12.27 -2.87
N THR A 107 22.52 -13.38 -2.30
CA THR A 107 22.43 -13.64 -0.86
C THR A 107 22.90 -12.39 -0.11
N PHE A 108 22.04 -11.84 0.76
CA PHE A 108 22.39 -10.79 1.73
C PHE A 108 23.78 -11.07 2.34
N PRO A 109 24.56 -10.03 2.69
CA PRO A 109 25.95 -10.16 3.10
C PRO A 109 26.22 -11.42 3.91
N SER A 110 26.84 -12.41 3.27
CA SER A 110 27.78 -13.22 4.02
C SER A 110 28.93 -12.29 4.39
N ASN A 111 29.42 -12.34 5.63
CA ASN A 111 30.57 -11.55 6.08
C ASN A 111 31.79 -11.69 5.14
N ASN A 112 31.81 -12.78 4.38
CA ASN A 112 32.75 -13.14 3.31
C ASN A 112 33.02 -12.01 2.30
N GLY A 113 32.01 -11.24 1.87
CA GLY A 113 32.20 -10.17 0.88
C GLY A 113 33.00 -8.98 1.43
N ILE A 114 32.73 -8.60 2.68
CA ILE A 114 33.43 -7.53 3.39
C ILE A 114 34.85 -7.97 3.76
N GLU A 115 34.99 -9.19 4.29
CA GLU A 115 36.28 -9.79 4.61
C GLU A 115 37.20 -9.84 3.37
N LYS A 116 36.71 -10.36 2.24
CA LYS A 116 37.46 -10.36 0.97
C LYS A 116 37.81 -8.97 0.48
N THR A 117 36.91 -8.01 0.64
CA THR A 117 37.19 -6.61 0.28
C THR A 117 38.36 -6.08 1.10
N LEU A 118 38.39 -6.36 2.41
CA LEU A 118 39.50 -5.98 3.30
C LEU A 118 40.80 -6.72 2.95
N ASP A 119 40.75 -8.01 2.61
CA ASP A 119 41.92 -8.76 2.13
C ASP A 119 42.52 -8.14 0.87
N ILE A 120 41.67 -7.81 -0.11
CA ILE A 120 42.10 -7.20 -1.37
C ILE A 120 42.68 -5.80 -1.14
N LEU A 121 42.08 -5.00 -0.26
CA LEU A 121 42.60 -3.68 0.10
C LEU A 121 43.95 -3.74 0.82
N ARG A 122 44.15 -4.76 1.66
CA ARG A 122 45.45 -5.06 2.31
C ARG A 122 46.50 -5.39 1.27
N ASP A 123 46.19 -6.27 0.31
CA ASP A 123 47.10 -6.66 -0.78
C ASP A 123 47.42 -5.46 -1.71
N LEU A 124 46.46 -4.55 -1.88
CA LEU A 124 46.62 -3.30 -2.63
C LEU A 124 47.40 -2.23 -1.87
N SER A 125 47.81 -2.48 -0.62
CA SER A 125 48.50 -1.52 0.25
C SER A 125 47.72 -0.20 0.40
N ARG A 126 46.42 -0.30 0.69
CA ARG A 126 45.50 0.84 0.92
C ARG A 126 45.12 0.97 2.41
N PRO A 127 46.07 1.22 3.33
CA PRO A 127 45.80 1.21 4.76
C PRO A 127 44.72 2.22 5.15
N ARG A 128 44.79 3.48 4.68
CA ARG A 128 43.83 4.55 5.01
C ARG A 128 42.38 4.21 4.63
N VAL A 129 42.18 3.48 3.53
CA VAL A 129 40.86 3.02 3.12
C VAL A 129 40.35 1.97 4.11
N MET A 130 41.22 1.04 4.52
CA MET A 130 40.89 0.08 5.57
C MET A 130 40.59 0.79 6.89
N GLU A 131 41.35 1.80 7.31
CA GLU A 131 41.07 2.58 8.54
C GLU A 131 39.64 3.15 8.49
N GLY A 132 39.23 3.68 7.34
CA GLY A 132 37.88 4.23 7.12
C GLY A 132 36.74 3.18 7.12
N LEU A 133 37.07 1.89 7.04
CA LEU A 133 36.12 0.77 7.02
C LEU A 133 36.10 -0.03 8.34
N CYS A 134 36.87 0.37 9.35
CA CYS A 134 37.00 -0.35 10.62
C CYS A 134 35.65 -0.61 11.31
N HIS A 135 34.70 0.32 11.24
CA HIS A 135 33.37 0.14 11.84
C HIS A 135 32.60 -1.02 11.20
N PHE A 136 32.78 -1.28 9.89
CA PHE A 136 32.09 -2.39 9.22
C PHE A 136 32.72 -3.72 9.61
N ALA A 137 34.05 -3.77 9.71
CA ALA A 137 34.74 -4.94 10.22
C ALA A 137 34.27 -5.29 11.64
N LEU A 138 34.00 -4.28 12.47
CA LEU A 138 33.50 -4.44 13.83
C LEU A 138 32.07 -5.00 13.88
N VAL A 139 31.13 -4.38 13.16
CA VAL A 139 29.71 -4.82 13.18
C VAL A 139 29.51 -6.20 12.55
N THR A 140 30.38 -6.58 11.61
CA THR A 140 30.36 -7.90 10.94
C THR A 140 31.18 -8.96 11.67
N GLY A 141 31.97 -8.59 12.69
CA GLY A 141 32.71 -9.53 13.52
C GLY A 141 34.04 -10.03 12.93
N VAL A 142 34.58 -9.36 11.91
CA VAL A 142 35.89 -9.69 11.30
C VAL A 142 37.01 -8.77 11.76
N PHE A 143 36.74 -7.86 12.70
CA PHE A 143 37.68 -6.83 13.17
C PHE A 143 39.05 -7.38 13.59
N GLU A 144 39.07 -8.44 14.40
CA GLU A 144 40.31 -9.01 14.97
C GLU A 144 41.24 -9.62 13.90
N ASN A 145 40.72 -9.90 12.70
CA ASN A 145 41.53 -10.40 11.56
C ASN A 145 42.40 -9.30 10.95
N TYR A 146 42.06 -8.02 11.15
CA TYR A 146 42.67 -6.89 10.45
C TYR A 146 43.22 -5.81 11.39
N TYR A 147 42.66 -5.67 12.59
CA TYR A 147 43.03 -4.62 13.54
C TYR A 147 43.49 -5.26 14.85
N GLN A 148 44.63 -4.80 15.36
CA GLN A 148 45.19 -5.29 16.62
C GLN A 148 44.52 -4.57 17.81
N PRO A 149 44.04 -5.29 18.84
CA PRO A 149 43.53 -4.66 20.04
C PRO A 149 44.62 -3.96 20.85
N PHE A 150 44.36 -2.72 21.29
CA PHE A 150 45.24 -1.99 22.21
C PHE A 150 44.71 -2.01 23.65
N ALA A 151 45.62 -1.92 24.63
CA ALA A 151 45.24 -1.68 26.01
C ALA A 151 44.79 -0.22 26.17
N ALA A 152 43.82 0.04 27.05
CA ALA A 152 43.32 1.38 27.28
C ALA A 152 44.39 2.33 27.86
N ASP A 153 45.49 1.82 28.40
CA ASP A 153 46.56 2.63 29.03
C ASP A 153 47.72 2.98 28.09
N ASP A 154 47.69 2.52 26.83
CA ASP A 154 48.73 2.83 25.86
C ASP A 154 48.59 4.28 25.32
N GLU A 155 49.56 5.14 25.64
CA GLU A 155 49.69 6.51 25.10
C GLU A 155 49.81 6.54 23.56
N ASP A 156 50.16 5.41 22.94
CA ASP A 156 50.31 5.26 21.48
C ASP A 156 48.98 5.09 20.72
N SER A 157 47.83 5.11 21.42
CA SER A 157 46.48 5.09 20.79
C SER A 157 46.23 6.23 19.79
N LEU A 158 47.05 7.28 19.80
CA LEU A 158 47.02 8.38 18.81
C LEU A 158 47.54 7.96 17.41
N ARG A 159 48.22 6.81 17.28
CA ARG A 159 48.71 6.24 16.00
C ARG A 159 47.93 5.00 15.54
N ASP A 160 46.78 4.74 16.13
CA ASP A 160 45.97 3.55 15.86
C ASP A 160 45.40 3.51 14.42
N PRO A 161 45.65 2.43 13.65
CA PRO A 161 45.03 2.20 12.34
C PRO A 161 43.50 2.17 12.36
N ALA A 162 42.86 1.88 13.50
CA ALA A 162 41.39 1.95 13.61
C ALA A 162 40.87 3.35 13.97
N ARG A 163 41.78 4.34 14.17
CA ARG A 163 41.49 5.69 14.68
C ARG A 163 40.63 5.69 15.96
N MET A 164 40.67 4.62 16.75
CA MET A 164 39.91 4.50 17.99
C MET A 164 40.59 5.29 19.10
N THR A 165 39.82 6.13 19.81
CA THR A 165 40.35 6.81 21.01
C THR A 165 40.51 5.85 22.18
N ARG A 166 41.18 6.30 23.24
CA ARG A 166 41.25 5.58 24.52
C ARG A 166 39.88 5.05 25.01
N LEU A 167 38.82 5.85 24.87
CA LEU A 167 37.46 5.45 25.23
C LEU A 167 36.87 4.37 24.32
N HIS A 168 37.20 4.36 23.03
CA HIS A 168 36.78 3.29 22.13
C HIS A 168 37.45 1.97 22.51
N TRP A 169 38.74 1.99 22.86
CA TRP A 169 39.47 0.81 23.31
C TRP A 169 39.00 0.30 24.67
N ALA A 170 38.74 1.19 25.63
CA ALA A 170 38.12 0.80 26.90
C ALA A 170 36.74 0.14 26.67
N ALA A 171 35.92 0.73 25.79
CA ALA A 171 34.64 0.15 25.38
C ALA A 171 34.80 -1.21 24.67
N PHE A 172 35.84 -1.38 23.83
CA PHE A 172 36.14 -2.64 23.13
C PHE A 172 36.51 -3.76 24.10
N ASN A 173 37.36 -3.44 25.07
CA ASN A 173 37.90 -4.38 26.06
C ASN A 173 36.92 -4.68 27.20
N GLY A 174 35.87 -3.88 27.37
CA GLY A 174 34.94 -4.03 28.49
C GLY A 174 35.47 -3.42 29.81
N ASP A 175 36.43 -2.49 29.72
CA ASP A 175 37.09 -1.88 30.88
C ASP A 175 36.24 -0.73 31.45
N MET A 176 35.44 -1.05 32.48
CA MET A 176 34.54 -0.09 33.12
C MET A 176 35.29 0.98 33.91
N GLU A 177 36.44 0.65 34.51
CA GLU A 177 37.21 1.59 35.33
C GLU A 177 37.85 2.68 34.46
N ALA A 178 38.47 2.28 33.34
CA ALA A 178 39.01 3.22 32.37
C ALA A 178 37.90 4.10 31.77
N MET A 179 36.75 3.52 31.50
CA MET A 179 35.56 4.24 31.03
C MET A 179 35.13 5.34 32.03
N GLU A 180 35.04 5.05 33.33
CA GLU A 180 34.65 6.03 34.36
C GLU A 180 35.68 7.15 34.58
N SER A 181 36.96 6.84 34.44
CA SER A 181 38.06 7.78 34.70
C SER A 181 38.14 8.98 33.73
N VAL A 182 37.64 8.84 32.50
CA VAL A 182 37.80 9.85 31.44
C VAL A 182 36.68 10.90 31.46
N GLY A 183 35.50 10.58 32.02
CA GLY A 183 34.39 11.51 32.29
C GLY A 183 33.68 12.15 31.09
N ASN A 184 34.29 12.19 29.90
CA ASN A 184 33.72 12.79 28.69
C ASN A 184 33.26 11.72 27.68
N TRP A 185 32.06 11.19 27.91
CA TRP A 185 31.47 10.06 27.17
C TRP A 185 30.99 10.37 25.75
N THR A 186 31.06 11.64 25.33
CA THR A 186 30.59 12.12 24.02
C THR A 186 31.70 12.20 22.96
N CYS A 187 32.91 11.70 23.25
CA CYS A 187 34.04 11.71 22.32
C CYS A 187 33.79 10.84 21.08
N SER A 188 33.22 11.47 20.05
CA SER A 188 33.11 10.98 18.68
C SER A 188 34.41 11.29 17.92
N VAL A 189 34.95 10.30 17.18
CA VAL A 189 35.97 10.52 16.14
C VAL A 189 35.31 10.89 14.81
N ASP A 190 34.06 10.46 14.65
CA ASP A 190 33.17 10.67 13.52
C ASP A 190 31.74 10.46 14.06
N ASP A 191 30.75 11.32 13.76
CA ASP A 191 29.46 11.46 14.50
C ASP A 191 28.63 10.17 14.68
N SER A 192 29.02 9.07 14.03
CA SER A 192 28.40 7.73 14.10
C SER A 192 29.23 6.65 14.79
N PHE A 193 30.57 6.76 14.83
CA PHE A 193 31.47 5.77 15.42
C PHE A 193 31.89 6.23 16.81
N THR A 194 31.21 5.69 17.82
CA THR A 194 31.31 6.14 19.21
C THR A 194 31.70 4.97 20.13
N PRO A 195 32.16 5.24 21.37
CA PRO A 195 32.38 4.19 22.36
C PRO A 195 31.12 3.34 22.62
N PHE A 196 29.93 3.94 22.49
CA PHE A 196 28.66 3.20 22.56
C PHE A 196 28.53 2.17 21.44
N TYR A 197 28.84 2.56 20.19
CA TYR A 197 28.82 1.67 19.04
C TYR A 197 29.74 0.47 19.27
N VAL A 198 30.97 0.74 19.73
CA VAL A 198 31.98 -0.30 19.97
C VAL A 198 31.55 -1.25 21.08
N ALA A 199 31.09 -0.73 22.22
CA ALA A 199 30.57 -1.56 23.31
C ALA A 199 29.38 -2.42 22.86
N ALA A 200 28.47 -1.87 22.06
CA ALA A 200 27.30 -2.60 21.56
C ALA A 200 27.70 -3.73 20.60
N ALA A 201 28.63 -3.46 19.68
CA ALA A 201 29.15 -4.45 18.74
C ALA A 201 29.92 -5.58 19.45
N ARG A 202 30.59 -5.28 20.56
CA ARG A 202 31.30 -6.24 21.43
C ARG A 202 30.45 -6.86 22.53
N HIS A 203 29.17 -6.51 22.58
CA HIS A 203 28.19 -7.05 23.51
C HIS A 203 28.38 -6.67 24.99
N HIS A 204 29.03 -5.54 25.27
CA HIS A 204 29.27 -5.03 26.63
C HIS A 204 28.08 -4.23 27.17
N LYS A 205 27.02 -4.95 27.59
CA LYS A 205 25.73 -4.36 28.01
C LYS A 205 25.86 -3.33 29.14
N LEU A 206 26.73 -3.58 30.13
CA LEU A 206 26.93 -2.68 31.27
C LEU A 206 27.46 -1.32 30.81
N ILE A 207 28.47 -1.31 29.93
CA ILE A 207 29.05 -0.09 29.37
C ILE A 207 28.00 0.69 28.56
N CYS A 208 27.24 -0.01 27.68
CA CYS A 208 26.16 0.62 26.93
C CYS A 208 25.12 1.26 27.85
N HIS A 209 24.73 0.56 28.93
CA HIS A 209 23.79 1.09 29.92
C HIS A 209 24.34 2.34 30.60
N THR A 210 25.59 2.30 31.09
CA THR A 210 26.20 3.42 31.81
C THR A 210 26.37 4.65 30.92
N ILE A 211 26.81 4.49 29.65
CA ILE A 211 26.90 5.62 28.72
C ILE A 211 25.53 6.29 28.57
N LEU A 212 24.47 5.52 28.33
CA LEU A 212 23.12 6.06 28.14
C LEU A 212 22.55 6.69 29.43
N ALA A 213 22.81 6.09 30.59
CA ALA A 213 22.38 6.62 31.88
C ALA A 213 23.07 7.94 32.22
N SER A 214 24.38 8.03 31.97
CA SER A 214 25.16 9.26 32.14
C SER A 214 24.66 10.38 31.22
N LEU A 215 24.41 10.08 29.94
CA LEU A 215 23.88 11.07 29.00
C LEU A 215 22.50 11.59 29.43
N LYS A 216 21.63 10.73 29.97
CA LYS A 216 20.33 11.15 30.51
C LYS A 216 20.46 12.06 31.73
N GLY A 217 21.48 11.86 32.57
CA GLY A 217 21.74 12.69 33.75
C GLY A 217 22.32 14.06 33.42
N ILE A 218 23.04 14.20 32.31
CA ILE A 218 23.76 15.42 31.92
C ILE A 218 22.96 16.28 30.94
N LEU A 219 22.29 15.67 29.97
CA LEU A 219 21.64 16.38 28.86
C LEU A 219 20.19 16.76 29.18
N THR A 220 19.73 17.87 28.60
CA THR A 220 18.31 18.19 28.57
C THR A 220 17.53 17.16 27.73
N ALA A 221 16.21 17.08 27.91
CA ALA A 221 15.37 16.16 27.14
C ALA A 221 15.50 16.36 25.62
N ASP A 222 15.66 17.60 25.15
CA ASP A 222 15.81 17.92 23.72
C ASP A 222 17.19 17.55 23.18
N GLU A 223 18.26 17.80 23.94
CA GLU A 223 19.62 17.40 23.58
C GLU A 223 19.78 15.89 23.59
N LEU A 224 19.21 15.22 24.59
CA LEU A 224 19.15 13.77 24.66
C LEU A 224 18.41 13.22 23.44
N ARG A 225 17.29 13.82 23.04
CA ARG A 225 16.56 13.42 21.82
C ARG A 225 17.37 13.62 20.55
N LYS A 226 18.23 14.64 20.47
CA LYS A 226 19.13 14.89 19.34
C LYS A 226 20.26 13.85 19.29
N GLN A 227 20.94 13.63 20.42
CA GLN A 227 22.02 12.63 20.54
C GLN A 227 21.51 11.20 20.29
N TYR A 228 20.31 10.92 20.79
CA TYR A 228 19.59 9.67 20.59
C TYR A 228 19.25 9.40 19.12
N LYS A 229 18.82 10.43 18.38
CA LYS A 229 18.63 10.36 16.92
C LYS A 229 19.94 10.36 16.13
N GLY A 230 21.07 10.59 16.79
CA GLY A 230 22.42 10.48 16.24
C GLY A 230 22.96 9.07 16.41
N PHE A 231 23.93 8.90 17.31
CA PHE A 231 24.76 7.69 17.35
C PHE A 231 24.02 6.41 17.75
N VAL A 232 23.00 6.47 18.64
CA VAL A 232 22.23 5.28 19.05
C VAL A 232 21.41 4.75 17.87
N TYR A 233 20.76 5.67 17.17
CA TYR A 233 19.99 5.37 15.96
C TYR A 233 20.86 4.78 14.86
N THR A 234 22.03 5.38 14.58
CA THR A 234 22.96 4.84 13.58
C THR A 234 23.46 3.44 13.95
N ALA A 235 23.86 3.23 15.21
CA ALA A 235 24.30 1.92 15.70
C ALA A 235 23.22 0.84 15.55
N MET A 236 21.95 1.19 15.85
CA MET A 236 20.83 0.27 15.67
C MET A 236 20.63 -0.09 14.18
N TRP A 237 20.64 0.90 13.29
CA TRP A 237 20.44 0.65 11.86
C TRP A 237 21.59 -0.12 11.23
N ASP A 238 22.83 0.14 11.61
CA ASP A 238 23.97 -0.67 11.17
C ASP A 238 23.81 -2.12 11.65
N ALA A 239 23.42 -2.34 12.91
CA ALA A 239 23.16 -3.69 13.42
C ALA A 239 22.07 -4.43 12.61
N VAL A 240 21.02 -3.72 12.19
CA VAL A 240 19.97 -4.27 11.32
C VAL A 240 20.49 -4.56 9.91
N CYS A 241 21.21 -3.61 9.31
CA CYS A 241 21.73 -3.69 7.95
C CYS A 241 22.76 -4.81 7.78
N PHE A 242 23.62 -5.02 8.78
CA PHE A 242 24.67 -6.05 8.79
C PHE A 242 24.25 -7.32 9.54
N HIS A 243 22.96 -7.46 9.88
CA HIS A 243 22.40 -8.65 10.54
C HIS A 243 23.07 -9.03 11.87
N ASN A 244 23.66 -8.06 12.57
CA ASN A 244 24.14 -8.25 13.92
C ASN A 244 22.98 -8.14 14.92
N PHE A 245 22.14 -9.18 14.93
CA PHE A 245 20.94 -9.23 15.76
C PHE A 245 21.23 -9.19 17.27
N LYS A 246 22.42 -9.65 17.70
CA LYS A 246 22.86 -9.56 19.09
C LYS A 246 23.13 -8.11 19.51
N MET A 247 23.86 -7.37 18.67
CA MET A 247 24.07 -5.93 18.87
C MET A 247 22.73 -5.18 18.86
N PHE A 248 21.85 -5.50 17.92
CA PHE A 248 20.50 -4.92 17.85
C PHE A 248 19.72 -5.15 19.14
N GLN A 249 19.60 -6.40 19.60
CA GLN A 249 18.91 -6.74 20.85
C GLN A 249 19.48 -5.97 22.05
N LEU A 250 20.80 -5.97 22.21
CA LEU A 250 21.48 -5.29 23.31
C LEU A 250 21.18 -3.79 23.31
N ILE A 251 21.23 -3.13 22.17
CA ILE A 251 20.90 -1.70 22.06
C ILE A 251 19.48 -1.44 22.56
N LEU A 252 18.49 -2.26 22.15
CA LEU A 252 17.11 -2.08 22.59
C LEU A 252 16.96 -2.28 24.12
N GLU A 253 17.61 -3.31 24.68
CA GLU A 253 17.61 -3.58 26.12
C GLU A 253 18.25 -2.42 26.91
N SER A 254 19.42 -1.95 26.48
CA SER A 254 20.13 -0.84 27.12
C SER A 254 19.32 0.46 27.07
N VAL A 255 18.69 0.77 25.94
CA VAL A 255 17.82 1.95 25.81
C VAL A 255 16.60 1.85 26.72
N LYS A 256 15.94 0.69 26.76
CA LYS A 256 14.78 0.43 27.62
C LYS A 256 15.13 0.65 29.09
N GLN A 257 16.27 0.10 29.53
CA GLN A 257 16.70 0.10 30.93
C GLN A 257 17.27 1.45 31.37
N ALA A 258 18.14 2.07 30.58
CA ALA A 258 18.83 3.30 30.98
C ALA A 258 17.96 4.55 30.78
N ILE A 259 17.33 4.67 29.60
CA ILE A 259 16.65 5.91 29.21
C ILE A 259 15.14 5.80 29.38
N GLY A 260 14.57 4.68 28.98
CA GLY A 260 13.18 4.33 29.25
C GLY A 260 12.39 3.96 27.99
N ARG A 261 11.22 3.37 28.23
CA ARG A 261 10.31 2.81 27.22
C ARG A 261 9.86 3.78 26.13
N HIS A 262 9.60 5.05 26.47
CA HIS A 262 9.16 6.05 25.50
C HIS A 262 10.26 6.40 24.47
N TYR A 263 11.54 6.42 24.88
CA TYR A 263 12.65 6.55 23.95
C TYR A 263 12.74 5.32 23.06
N LEU A 264 12.71 4.11 23.63
CA LEU A 264 12.73 2.87 22.85
C LEU A 264 11.66 2.88 21.75
N MET A 265 10.42 3.27 22.08
CA MET A 265 9.35 3.38 21.09
C MET A 265 9.61 4.43 20.02
N ALA A 266 10.26 5.56 20.37
CA ALA A 266 10.69 6.55 19.39
C ALA A 266 11.82 6.03 18.48
N LEU A 267 12.67 5.10 18.94
CA LEU A 267 13.65 4.41 18.11
C LEU A 267 12.98 3.49 17.11
N LEU A 268 12.07 2.64 17.60
CA LEU A 268 11.46 1.60 16.77
C LEU A 268 10.53 2.18 15.71
N LYS A 269 9.93 3.35 15.99
CA LYS A 269 9.13 4.13 15.04
C LYS A 269 9.96 5.07 14.17
N SER A 270 11.27 5.14 14.36
CA SER A 270 12.11 5.97 13.51
C SER A 270 12.24 5.30 12.13
N GLU A 271 12.09 6.12 11.08
CA GLU A 271 12.31 5.68 9.71
C GLU A 271 13.80 5.38 9.49
N LYS A 272 14.14 4.56 8.49
CA LYS A 272 15.52 4.34 8.05
C LYS A 272 16.25 5.67 7.82
N PRO A 273 17.57 5.78 8.08
CA PRO A 273 18.30 6.99 7.80
C PRO A 273 18.13 7.29 6.32
N VAL A 274 17.34 8.32 6.04
CA VAL A 274 17.35 8.97 4.74
C VAL A 274 18.63 9.78 4.77
N ASP A 275 19.76 9.14 4.47
CA ASP A 275 20.88 9.89 3.94
C ASP A 275 20.28 10.77 2.84
N SER A 276 20.40 12.09 3.00
CA SER A 276 19.74 13.20 2.30
C SER A 276 19.36 13.02 0.81
N PHE A 277 18.52 12.06 0.44
CA PHE A 277 18.30 11.73 -0.96
C PHE A 277 16.81 11.55 -1.21
N LYS A 278 16.17 12.66 -1.58
CA LYS A 278 14.91 12.66 -2.34
C LYS A 278 15.17 11.90 -3.64
N THR A 279 14.93 10.60 -3.66
CA THR A 279 14.88 9.82 -4.89
C THR A 279 13.68 10.32 -5.70
N THR A 280 13.98 10.95 -6.82
CA THR A 280 12.96 11.32 -7.79
C THR A 280 12.34 10.05 -8.37
N GLN A 281 11.02 9.93 -8.20
CA GLN A 281 10.06 9.17 -9.00
C GLN A 281 10.03 7.63 -8.95
N PHE A 282 11.05 6.88 -8.51
CA PHE A 282 10.97 5.40 -8.54
C PHE A 282 10.78 4.69 -7.19
N ASP A 283 10.84 5.40 -6.07
CA ASP A 283 10.97 4.78 -4.73
C ASP A 283 9.74 4.96 -3.81
N ARG A 284 8.56 5.19 -4.38
CA ARG A 284 7.33 5.44 -3.58
C ARG A 284 6.79 4.19 -2.85
N SER A 285 7.48 3.05 -2.88
CA SER A 285 6.95 1.79 -2.32
C SER A 285 7.85 1.07 -1.33
N VAL A 286 9.06 1.57 -1.02
CA VAL A 286 9.91 0.92 -0.01
C VAL A 286 9.53 1.47 1.37
N SER A 287 8.82 0.67 2.14
CA SER A 287 8.47 1.00 3.53
C SER A 287 9.76 1.25 4.32
N SER A 288 9.82 2.41 5.00
CA SER A 288 10.98 2.86 5.76
C SER A 288 11.06 2.24 7.16
N SER A 289 10.13 1.34 7.50
CA SER A 289 10.08 0.68 8.80
C SER A 289 10.97 -0.57 8.88
N ILE A 290 11.61 -0.74 10.05
CA ILE A 290 12.41 -1.93 10.43
C ILE A 290 11.64 -3.24 10.21
N LEU A 291 10.32 -3.23 10.42
CA LEU A 291 9.49 -4.44 10.34
C LEU A 291 9.09 -4.82 8.91
N ALA A 292 9.24 -3.90 7.94
CA ALA A 292 8.96 -4.18 6.53
C ALA A 292 10.18 -4.73 5.77
N LEU A 293 11.35 -4.77 6.41
CA LEU A 293 12.56 -5.37 5.87
C LEU A 293 12.38 -6.89 5.67
N LYS A 294 13.18 -7.52 4.80
CA LYS A 294 13.16 -8.98 4.55
C LYS A 294 13.32 -9.80 5.85
N ASN A 295 14.13 -9.30 6.78
CA ASN A 295 14.35 -9.91 8.10
C ASN A 295 13.38 -9.41 9.18
N GLY A 296 12.30 -8.72 8.79
CA GLY A 296 11.30 -8.14 9.68
C GLY A 296 10.72 -9.14 10.67
N LYS A 297 10.60 -10.43 10.28
CA LYS A 297 10.16 -11.50 11.19
C LYS A 297 11.13 -11.75 12.34
N VAL A 298 12.44 -11.82 12.07
CA VAL A 298 13.47 -12.02 13.11
C VAL A 298 13.56 -10.78 13.99
N LEU A 299 13.58 -9.60 13.37
CA LEU A 299 13.61 -8.32 14.06
C LEU A 299 12.39 -8.14 14.98
N PHE A 300 11.19 -8.51 14.50
CA PHE A 300 9.98 -8.49 15.31
C PHE A 300 10.08 -9.38 16.55
N LYS A 301 10.62 -10.60 16.41
CA LYS A 301 10.79 -11.51 17.56
C LYS A 301 11.69 -10.90 18.64
N ILE A 302 12.80 -10.28 18.23
CA ILE A 302 13.73 -9.60 19.14
C ILE A 302 13.01 -8.42 19.82
N ILE A 303 12.31 -7.59 19.05
CA ILE A 303 11.55 -6.44 19.58
C ILE A 303 10.48 -6.91 20.58
N ALA A 304 9.73 -7.95 20.23
CA ALA A 304 8.71 -8.53 21.11
C ALA A 304 9.34 -9.05 22.40
N GLN A 305 10.46 -9.75 22.33
CA GLN A 305 11.18 -10.22 23.52
C GLN A 305 11.57 -9.06 24.44
N VAL A 306 12.18 -8.00 23.91
CA VAL A 306 12.61 -6.84 24.71
C VAL A 306 11.43 -6.07 25.31
N LEU A 307 10.34 -5.89 24.56
CA LEU A 307 9.16 -5.18 25.06
C LEU A 307 8.36 -5.99 26.09
N LEU A 308 8.39 -7.32 26.01
CA LEU A 308 7.60 -8.23 26.85
C LEU A 308 8.37 -8.79 28.05
N GLU A 309 9.68 -8.54 28.17
CA GLU A 309 10.57 -9.10 29.21
C GLU A 309 10.03 -8.95 30.66
N ASP A 310 9.26 -7.90 30.95
CA ASP A 310 8.70 -7.63 32.29
C ASP A 310 7.25 -8.13 32.47
N GLY A 311 6.71 -8.90 31.51
CA GLY A 311 5.30 -9.33 31.50
C GLY A 311 4.29 -8.18 31.50
N SER A 312 4.74 -6.95 31.24
CA SER A 312 3.90 -5.77 31.39
C SER A 312 2.80 -5.77 30.33
N GLN A 313 1.54 -5.57 30.75
CA GLN A 313 0.39 -5.41 29.84
C GLN A 313 0.62 -4.26 28.84
N ASN A 314 1.36 -3.26 29.30
CA ASN A 314 1.97 -2.19 28.55
C ASN A 314 2.77 -2.65 27.32
N GLY A 315 3.55 -3.73 27.39
CA GLY A 315 4.35 -4.24 26.26
C GLY A 315 3.50 -4.60 25.04
N TYR A 316 2.32 -5.20 25.24
CA TYR A 316 1.40 -5.52 24.14
C TYR A 316 0.74 -4.28 23.52
N THR A 317 0.50 -3.22 24.32
CA THR A 317 0.05 -1.93 23.80
C THR A 317 1.10 -1.30 22.89
N ASP A 318 2.37 -1.35 23.29
CA ASP A 318 3.48 -0.86 22.46
C ASP A 318 3.63 -1.65 21.17
N LEU A 319 3.51 -2.97 21.23
CA LEU A 319 3.56 -3.81 20.03
C LEU A 319 2.44 -3.43 19.07
N ASN A 320 1.22 -3.21 19.55
CA ASN A 320 0.13 -2.69 18.71
C ASN A 320 0.50 -1.31 18.13
N ASP A 321 1.00 -0.39 18.95
CA ASP A 321 1.37 0.95 18.49
C ASP A 321 2.52 0.95 17.47
N LEU A 322 3.41 -0.04 17.51
CA LEU A 322 4.49 -0.23 16.54
C LEU A 322 3.98 -0.86 15.24
N VAL A 323 3.19 -1.93 15.34
CA VAL A 323 2.65 -2.64 14.17
C VAL A 323 1.68 -1.76 13.38
N PHE A 324 0.82 -1.01 14.07
CA PHE A 324 -0.09 -0.03 13.47
C PHE A 324 0.55 1.36 13.30
N HIS A 325 1.88 1.45 13.24
CA HIS A 325 2.54 2.71 12.90
C HIS A 325 2.45 2.98 11.39
N GLU A 326 2.69 1.96 10.57
CA GLU A 326 2.71 2.06 9.11
C GLU A 326 1.86 0.95 8.48
N LYS A 327 1.16 1.26 7.39
CA LYS A 327 0.26 0.30 6.74
C LYS A 327 0.99 -0.96 6.22
N ALA A 328 2.20 -0.80 5.69
CA ALA A 328 2.97 -1.89 5.08
C ALA A 328 3.40 -2.96 6.11
N THR A 329 3.66 -2.55 7.35
CA THR A 329 4.12 -3.46 8.40
C THR A 329 3.02 -4.30 9.01
N VAL A 330 1.79 -3.79 9.04
CA VAL A 330 0.64 -4.53 9.63
C VAL A 330 0.47 -5.90 8.97
N GLU A 331 0.45 -5.96 7.64
CA GLU A 331 0.22 -7.21 6.91
C GLU A 331 1.37 -8.20 7.06
N ILE A 332 2.61 -7.70 6.96
CA ILE A 332 3.82 -8.52 7.12
C ILE A 332 3.88 -9.13 8.52
N VAL A 333 3.63 -8.32 9.55
CA VAL A 333 3.75 -8.78 10.94
C VAL A 333 2.58 -9.68 11.31
N LEU A 334 1.33 -9.26 11.12
CA LEU A 334 0.17 -10.01 11.60
C LEU A 334 0.04 -11.40 10.95
N ASN A 335 0.56 -11.60 9.74
CA ASN A 335 0.60 -12.93 9.10
C ASN A 335 1.72 -13.84 9.65
N ASN A 336 2.72 -13.30 10.37
CA ASN A 336 3.93 -14.02 10.78
C ASN A 336 4.12 -14.18 12.29
N ILE A 337 3.35 -13.48 13.13
CA ILE A 337 3.48 -13.57 14.59
C ILE A 337 2.87 -14.84 15.18
N GLU A 338 3.42 -15.28 16.31
CA GLU A 338 2.95 -16.45 17.06
C GLU A 338 1.54 -16.24 17.62
N GLU A 339 0.81 -17.33 17.82
CA GLU A 339 -0.61 -17.28 18.18
C GLU A 339 -0.86 -16.64 19.55
N GLU A 340 -0.04 -16.97 20.54
CA GLU A 340 -0.14 -16.37 21.86
C GLU A 340 0.05 -14.85 21.82
N THR A 341 1.09 -14.37 21.13
CA THR A 341 1.37 -12.93 20.98
C THR A 341 0.22 -12.22 20.27
N PHE A 342 -0.32 -12.81 19.20
CA PHE A 342 -1.47 -12.26 18.49
C PHE A 342 -2.69 -12.10 19.40
N GLN A 343 -3.05 -13.13 20.16
CA GLN A 343 -4.20 -13.06 21.08
C GLN A 343 -4.02 -11.98 22.14
N ARG A 344 -2.84 -11.93 22.77
CA ARG A 344 -2.52 -10.90 23.77
C ARG A 344 -2.58 -9.48 23.20
N MET A 345 -2.14 -9.29 21.95
CA MET A 345 -2.25 -8.00 21.25
C MET A 345 -3.71 -7.62 20.98
N VAL A 346 -4.58 -8.56 20.64
CA VAL A 346 -6.01 -8.29 20.46
C VAL A 346 -6.68 -7.95 21.79
N ASP A 347 -6.34 -8.67 22.85
CA ASP A 347 -6.99 -8.56 24.16
C ASP A 347 -6.63 -7.27 24.91
N VAL A 348 -5.39 -6.75 24.78
CA VAL A 348 -4.88 -5.63 25.60
C VAL A 348 -5.75 -4.36 25.54
N ASN A 349 -6.30 -4.05 24.36
CA ASN A 349 -7.18 -2.89 24.14
C ASN A 349 -8.64 -3.31 23.79
N GLY A 350 -8.91 -4.61 23.82
CA GLY A 350 -10.16 -5.21 23.36
C GLY A 350 -10.29 -5.27 21.83
N LEU A 351 -11.00 -6.29 21.36
CA LEU A 351 -11.22 -6.56 19.94
C LEU A 351 -11.84 -5.37 19.20
N GLN A 352 -12.75 -4.62 19.83
CA GLN A 352 -13.37 -3.45 19.22
C GLN A 352 -12.36 -2.37 18.86
N ASN A 353 -11.49 -1.96 19.79
CA ASN A 353 -10.51 -0.92 19.53
C ASN A 353 -9.42 -1.40 18.58
N TRP A 354 -9.02 -2.67 18.71
CA TRP A 354 -8.07 -3.30 17.79
C TRP A 354 -8.60 -3.31 16.36
N THR A 355 -9.86 -3.72 16.17
CA THR A 355 -10.53 -3.72 14.85
C THR A 355 -10.69 -2.30 14.29
N LYS A 356 -11.03 -1.31 15.15
CA LYS A 356 -11.10 0.10 14.72
C LYS A 356 -9.77 0.59 14.15
N ARG A 357 -8.64 0.25 14.79
CA ARG A 357 -7.30 0.63 14.30
C ARG A 357 -7.00 0.09 12.91
N VAL A 358 -7.42 -1.15 12.60
CA VAL A 358 -7.29 -1.72 11.25
C VAL A 358 -8.03 -0.86 10.22
N PHE A 359 -9.25 -0.43 10.53
CA PHE A 359 -10.07 0.35 9.62
C PHE A 359 -9.73 1.85 9.57
N LEU A 360 -8.83 2.37 10.43
CA LEU A 360 -8.38 3.77 10.36
C LEU A 360 -7.63 4.09 9.07
N TYR A 361 -6.98 3.11 8.44
CA TYR A 361 -6.22 3.31 7.21
C TYR A 361 -7.12 3.40 5.97
N ASP A 362 -7.90 2.36 5.74
CA ASP A 362 -8.82 2.23 4.61
C ASP A 362 -9.74 1.03 4.86
N VAL A 363 -11.02 1.17 4.56
CA VAL A 363 -12.02 0.12 4.82
C VAL A 363 -11.78 -1.11 3.96
N ASN A 364 -11.46 -0.93 2.67
CA ASN A 364 -11.27 -2.06 1.76
C ASN A 364 -10.03 -2.87 2.15
N TRP A 365 -8.91 -2.18 2.37
CA TRP A 365 -7.68 -2.81 2.87
C TRP A 365 -7.90 -3.48 4.22
N GLY A 366 -8.63 -2.84 5.14
CA GLY A 366 -8.94 -3.43 6.44
C GLY A 366 -9.67 -4.77 6.32
N PHE A 367 -10.68 -4.86 5.43
CA PHE A 367 -11.37 -6.13 5.19
C PHE A 367 -10.49 -7.19 4.51
N ARG A 368 -9.60 -6.80 3.59
CA ARG A 368 -8.63 -7.73 2.99
C ARG A 368 -7.71 -8.31 4.04
N LEU A 369 -7.10 -7.47 4.88
CA LEU A 369 -6.25 -7.89 5.99
C LEU A 369 -7.02 -8.77 6.98
N LEU A 370 -8.20 -8.33 7.43
CA LEU A 370 -9.01 -9.10 8.37
C LEU A 370 -9.39 -10.47 7.80
N SER A 371 -9.64 -10.58 6.50
CA SER A 371 -9.92 -11.88 5.87
C SER A 371 -8.79 -12.90 5.98
N THR A 372 -7.53 -12.46 6.16
CA THR A 372 -6.39 -13.36 6.37
C THR A 372 -6.21 -13.74 7.84
N VAL A 373 -6.40 -12.78 8.75
CA VAL A 373 -6.16 -13.00 10.20
C VAL A 373 -7.37 -13.57 10.95
N ILE A 374 -8.58 -13.52 10.39
CA ILE A 374 -9.80 -13.97 11.08
C ILE A 374 -9.82 -15.46 11.43
N THR A 375 -9.02 -16.27 10.72
CA THR A 375 -8.79 -17.68 11.04
C THR A 375 -8.22 -17.86 12.45
N ARG A 376 -7.47 -16.87 12.92
CA ARG A 376 -6.83 -16.81 14.25
C ARG A 376 -7.80 -16.37 15.34
N PHE A 377 -8.93 -15.74 15.00
CA PHE A 377 -9.91 -15.37 16.02
C PHE A 377 -10.60 -16.60 16.61
N THR A 378 -10.77 -16.60 17.93
CA THR A 378 -11.61 -17.55 18.65
C THR A 378 -13.07 -17.42 18.20
N LEU A 379 -13.90 -18.43 18.47
CA LEU A 379 -15.32 -18.41 18.11
C LEU A 379 -16.06 -17.20 18.71
N ASN A 380 -15.72 -16.82 19.96
CA ASN A 380 -16.32 -15.67 20.63
C ASN A 380 -15.87 -14.35 19.99
N GLN A 381 -14.58 -14.20 19.71
CA GLN A 381 -14.06 -13.02 19.00
C GLN A 381 -14.68 -12.88 17.60
N ARG A 382 -14.92 -13.97 16.87
CA ARG A 382 -15.62 -13.91 15.57
C ARG A 382 -17.05 -13.36 15.70
N ARG A 383 -17.80 -13.79 16.73
CA ARG A 383 -19.15 -13.28 17.00
C ARG A 383 -19.14 -11.79 17.39
N GLU A 384 -18.19 -11.39 18.22
CA GLU A 384 -18.00 -9.99 18.60
C GLU A 384 -17.57 -9.14 17.40
N PHE A 385 -16.66 -9.64 16.56
CA PHE A 385 -16.23 -9.01 15.32
C PHE A 385 -17.41 -8.71 14.38
N ILE A 386 -18.32 -9.68 14.19
CA ILE A 386 -19.55 -9.47 13.42
C ILE A 386 -20.36 -8.30 13.99
N ASN A 387 -20.48 -8.20 15.31
CA ASN A 387 -21.16 -7.08 15.95
C ASN A 387 -20.42 -5.75 15.70
N ILE A 388 -19.10 -5.73 15.79
CA ILE A 388 -18.28 -4.52 15.58
C ILE A 388 -18.44 -3.98 14.16
N ILE A 389 -18.35 -4.84 13.14
CA ILE A 389 -18.39 -4.40 11.73
C ILE A 389 -19.79 -4.05 11.24
N THR A 390 -20.84 -4.60 11.86
CA THR A 390 -22.24 -4.34 11.48
C THR A 390 -22.92 -3.25 12.31
N SER A 391 -22.33 -2.85 13.44
CA SER A 391 -22.84 -1.75 14.25
C SER A 391 -22.55 -0.39 13.58
N PRO A 392 -23.51 0.55 13.64
CA PRO A 392 -23.37 1.88 13.05
C PRO A 392 -22.46 2.75 13.94
N ASN A 393 -21.15 2.60 13.75
CA ASN A 393 -20.11 3.13 14.65
C ASN A 393 -19.34 4.33 14.06
N ILE A 394 -19.66 4.79 12.86
CA ILE A 394 -18.85 5.77 12.12
C ILE A 394 -19.71 6.98 11.74
N PRO A 395 -19.38 8.19 12.21
CA PRO A 395 -19.98 9.41 11.71
C PRO A 395 -19.44 9.71 10.30
N THR A 396 -20.32 9.89 9.31
CA THR A 396 -19.92 10.41 8.00
C THR A 396 -19.74 11.93 8.06
N TYR A 397 -18.59 12.44 7.58
CA TYR A 397 -18.39 13.88 7.36
C TYR A 397 -18.97 14.30 6.01
N GLN A 398 -19.56 15.51 6.01
CA GLN A 398 -20.26 16.23 4.92
C GLN A 398 -21.79 16.00 4.84
N PHE A 399 -22.49 17.01 5.33
CA PHE A 399 -23.89 17.41 5.12
C PHE A 399 -25.04 16.51 5.60
N ASN A 400 -24.82 15.27 6.06
CA ASN A 400 -25.80 14.52 6.87
C ASN A 400 -25.07 13.49 7.75
N VAL A 401 -25.29 13.52 9.08
CA VAL A 401 -24.73 12.51 9.99
C VAL A 401 -25.56 11.24 9.83
N ILE A 402 -25.08 10.32 8.99
CA ILE A 402 -25.63 8.98 8.91
C ILE A 402 -24.59 8.09 9.57
N ASN A 403 -24.97 7.44 10.68
CA ASN A 403 -24.10 6.45 11.30
C ASN A 403 -24.11 5.21 10.41
N VAL A 404 -23.06 5.04 9.62
CA VAL A 404 -22.87 3.92 8.71
C VAL A 404 -21.92 2.91 9.37
N SER A 405 -22.16 1.62 9.17
CA SER A 405 -21.28 0.56 9.67
C SER A 405 -20.06 0.33 8.75
N TYR A 406 -18.97 -0.25 9.28
CA TYR A 406 -17.79 -0.60 8.45
C TYR A 406 -18.18 -1.51 7.28
N TRP A 407 -19.08 -2.46 7.55
CA TRP A 407 -19.62 -3.38 6.56
C TRP A 407 -20.34 -2.63 5.42
N GLU A 408 -21.17 -1.63 5.73
CA GLU A 408 -21.84 -0.80 4.73
C GLU A 408 -20.84 0.02 3.89
N MET A 409 -19.85 0.65 4.53
CA MET A 409 -18.83 1.44 3.84
C MET A 409 -18.02 0.61 2.84
N TRP A 410 -17.75 -0.67 3.14
CA TRP A 410 -17.02 -1.54 2.21
C TRP A 410 -17.75 -1.62 0.87
N PHE A 411 -19.06 -1.84 0.89
CA PHE A 411 -19.90 -1.95 -0.32
C PHE A 411 -20.22 -0.61 -0.99
N GLU A 412 -20.02 0.51 -0.30
CA GLU A 412 -20.04 1.82 -0.94
C GLU A 412 -18.80 2.05 -1.80
N ASN A 413 -17.69 1.34 -1.59
CA ASN A 413 -16.50 1.44 -2.41
C ASN A 413 -16.55 0.55 -3.66
N LYS A 414 -15.69 0.86 -4.64
CA LYS A 414 -15.51 0.02 -5.84
C LYS A 414 -14.79 -1.27 -5.44
N PHE A 415 -15.47 -2.43 -5.53
CA PHE A 415 -14.78 -3.71 -5.34
C PHE A 415 -13.91 -4.04 -6.54
N THR A 416 -12.85 -4.75 -6.23
CA THR A 416 -11.94 -5.43 -7.14
C THR A 416 -12.02 -6.94 -6.88
N ASP A 417 -11.43 -7.76 -7.76
CA ASP A 417 -11.41 -9.22 -7.57
C ASP A 417 -10.84 -9.66 -6.19
N PRO A 418 -9.76 -9.07 -5.66
CA PRO A 418 -9.30 -9.33 -4.29
C PRO A 418 -10.32 -9.09 -3.19
N ASP A 419 -11.24 -8.13 -3.37
CA ASP A 419 -12.29 -7.85 -2.39
C ASP A 419 -13.33 -8.98 -2.38
N PHE A 420 -13.65 -9.55 -3.55
CA PHE A 420 -14.54 -10.72 -3.64
C PHE A 420 -13.91 -11.97 -3.02
N GLU A 421 -12.61 -12.20 -3.21
CA GLU A 421 -11.89 -13.29 -2.56
C GLU A 421 -11.88 -13.13 -1.04
N SER A 422 -11.64 -11.91 -0.55
CA SER A 422 -11.68 -11.57 0.87
C SER A 422 -13.08 -11.78 1.45
N LEU A 423 -14.13 -11.41 0.71
CA LEU A 423 -15.51 -11.63 1.09
C LEU A 423 -15.86 -13.12 1.17
N ASP A 424 -15.46 -13.93 0.18
CA ASP A 424 -15.70 -15.38 0.17
C ASP A 424 -15.05 -16.05 1.40
N LYS A 425 -13.80 -15.67 1.71
CA LYS A 425 -13.09 -16.13 2.92
C LYS A 425 -13.81 -15.74 4.21
N LEU A 426 -14.23 -14.47 4.33
CA LEU A 426 -14.95 -13.98 5.50
C LEU A 426 -16.28 -14.73 5.71
N LEU A 427 -17.09 -14.87 4.66
CA LEU A 427 -18.37 -15.58 4.75
C LEU A 427 -18.18 -17.06 5.10
N LYS A 428 -17.16 -17.71 4.54
CA LYS A 428 -16.80 -19.10 4.88
C LYS A 428 -16.47 -19.27 6.37
N LEU A 429 -15.82 -18.29 6.99
CA LEU A 429 -15.35 -18.36 8.38
C LEU A 429 -16.34 -17.80 9.40
N LEU A 430 -17.33 -17.04 8.95
CA LEU A 430 -18.34 -16.35 9.76
C LEU A 430 -19.76 -16.87 9.51
N VAL A 431 -19.91 -18.18 9.24
CA VAL A 431 -21.19 -18.80 8.83
C VAL A 431 -22.36 -18.42 9.75
N ASP A 432 -22.15 -18.43 11.07
CA ASP A 432 -23.18 -18.08 12.06
C ASP A 432 -23.64 -16.61 11.98
N GLY A 433 -22.76 -15.72 11.51
CA GLY A 433 -23.01 -14.28 11.37
C GLY A 433 -23.61 -13.86 10.04
N ILE A 434 -23.63 -14.76 9.05
CA ILE A 434 -24.11 -14.49 7.69
C ILE A 434 -25.49 -13.83 7.70
N PRO A 435 -26.48 -14.30 8.48
CA PRO A 435 -27.77 -13.65 8.48
C PRO A 435 -27.70 -12.18 8.91
N LYS A 436 -26.90 -11.86 9.94
CA LYS A 436 -26.75 -10.48 10.42
C LYS A 436 -26.04 -9.58 9.40
N MET A 437 -25.01 -10.11 8.75
CA MET A 437 -24.20 -9.37 7.76
C MET A 437 -24.94 -9.15 6.44
N ILE A 438 -25.72 -10.15 5.99
CA ILE A 438 -26.39 -10.14 4.69
C ILE A 438 -27.84 -9.60 4.78
N PHE A 439 -28.53 -9.71 5.91
CA PHE A 439 -29.91 -9.22 6.04
C PHE A 439 -30.03 -7.81 6.65
N ASN A 440 -28.92 -7.12 6.88
CA ASN A 440 -28.98 -5.70 7.28
C ASN A 440 -29.55 -4.85 6.12
N TYR A 441 -30.47 -3.93 6.46
CA TYR A 441 -31.46 -3.34 5.56
C TYR A 441 -30.83 -2.53 4.41
N ASN A 442 -29.71 -1.84 4.64
CA ASN A 442 -29.08 -0.96 3.63
C ASN A 442 -27.94 -1.63 2.85
N VAL A 443 -27.13 -2.47 3.50
CA VAL A 443 -25.92 -3.06 2.89
C VAL A 443 -26.26 -3.93 1.68
N ALA A 444 -27.16 -4.88 1.87
CA ALA A 444 -27.44 -5.92 0.90
C ALA A 444 -28.08 -5.39 -0.38
N ILE A 445 -28.97 -4.41 -0.22
CA ILE A 445 -29.66 -3.80 -1.33
C ILE A 445 -28.66 -2.90 -2.09
N LYS A 446 -27.86 -2.07 -1.41
CA LYS A 446 -26.78 -1.30 -2.03
C LYS A 446 -25.74 -2.20 -2.74
N ALA A 447 -25.29 -3.26 -2.08
CA ALA A 447 -24.26 -4.16 -2.60
C ALA A 447 -24.71 -4.93 -3.85
N LEU A 448 -25.95 -5.41 -3.86
CA LEU A 448 -26.55 -6.01 -5.06
C LEU A 448 -26.78 -5.00 -6.17
N MET A 449 -27.17 -3.78 -5.80
CA MET A 449 -27.33 -2.68 -6.75
C MET A 449 -26.00 -2.28 -7.38
N CYS A 450 -24.87 -2.40 -6.69
CA CYS A 450 -23.56 -2.01 -7.22
C CYS A 450 -22.86 -3.11 -8.05
N GLN A 451 -23.02 -4.42 -7.75
CA GLN A 451 -22.08 -5.45 -8.27
C GLN A 451 -22.66 -6.85 -8.57
N ASN A 452 -23.98 -6.97 -8.45
CA ASN A 452 -24.90 -7.97 -9.00
C ASN A 452 -24.53 -9.47 -9.08
N GLU A 453 -23.61 -9.92 -9.94
CA GLU A 453 -23.51 -11.37 -10.24
C GLU A 453 -22.48 -12.10 -9.35
N LYS A 454 -21.26 -11.56 -9.24
CA LYS A 454 -20.20 -12.18 -8.42
C LYS A 454 -20.56 -12.20 -6.94
N LEU A 455 -21.12 -11.10 -6.43
CA LEU A 455 -21.56 -11.01 -5.03
C LEU A 455 -22.67 -12.04 -4.74
N SER A 456 -23.68 -12.14 -5.61
CA SER A 456 -24.77 -13.09 -5.45
C SER A 456 -24.27 -14.53 -5.52
N THR A 457 -23.31 -14.80 -6.40
CA THR A 457 -22.66 -16.11 -6.52
C THR A 457 -21.93 -16.47 -5.22
N VAL A 458 -21.07 -15.59 -4.70
CA VAL A 458 -20.33 -15.80 -3.45
C VAL A 458 -21.29 -16.00 -2.27
N ALA A 459 -22.30 -15.14 -2.14
CA ALA A 459 -23.30 -15.23 -1.08
C ALA A 459 -24.11 -16.53 -1.16
N SER A 460 -24.47 -16.98 -2.37
CA SER A 460 -25.27 -18.21 -2.56
C SER A 460 -24.56 -19.49 -2.10
N LYS A 461 -23.22 -19.50 -2.04
CA LYS A 461 -22.44 -20.65 -1.54
C LYS A 461 -22.66 -20.92 -0.06
N TYR A 462 -22.91 -19.88 0.73
CA TYR A 462 -22.87 -19.95 2.20
C TYR A 462 -24.22 -19.65 2.86
N ILE A 463 -25.23 -19.23 2.08
CA ILE A 463 -26.60 -19.02 2.57
C ILE A 463 -27.45 -20.24 2.19
N SER A 464 -28.27 -20.75 3.11
CA SER A 464 -29.26 -21.78 2.79
C SER A 464 -30.22 -21.32 1.69
N SER A 465 -30.72 -22.25 0.87
CA SER A 465 -31.65 -21.95 -0.23
C SER A 465 -32.85 -21.10 0.22
N LEU A 466 -33.41 -21.42 1.39
CA LEU A 466 -34.51 -20.67 2.00
C LEU A 466 -34.12 -19.23 2.35
N ASN A 467 -32.95 -19.03 2.97
CA ASN A 467 -32.47 -17.71 3.35
C ASN A 467 -32.09 -16.88 2.11
N TYR A 468 -31.54 -17.51 1.08
CA TYR A 468 -31.26 -16.88 -0.20
C TYR A 468 -32.54 -16.43 -0.93
N LEU A 469 -33.62 -17.23 -0.83
CA LEU A 469 -34.94 -16.82 -1.32
C LEU A 469 -35.51 -15.63 -0.54
N LYS A 470 -35.41 -15.65 0.80
CA LYS A 470 -35.82 -14.51 1.65
C LYS A 470 -35.03 -13.25 1.32
N PHE A 471 -33.72 -13.40 1.08
CA PHE A 471 -32.83 -12.33 0.65
C PHE A 471 -33.29 -11.71 -0.66
N LYS A 472 -33.47 -12.55 -1.70
CA LYS A 472 -33.95 -12.14 -3.02
C LYS A 472 -35.30 -11.43 -2.94
N ALA A 473 -36.25 -11.97 -2.15
CA ALA A 473 -37.56 -11.36 -1.95
C ALA A 473 -37.48 -9.98 -1.27
N ARG A 474 -36.58 -9.80 -0.29
CA ARG A 474 -36.40 -8.53 0.41
C ARG A 474 -35.80 -7.45 -0.50
N VAL A 475 -34.84 -7.83 -1.33
CA VAL A 475 -34.25 -6.96 -2.35
C VAL A 475 -35.29 -6.51 -3.36
N MET A 476 -36.12 -7.44 -3.84
CA MET A 476 -37.23 -7.14 -4.75
C MET A 476 -38.24 -6.15 -4.14
N ARG A 477 -38.56 -6.28 -2.85
CA ARG A 477 -39.55 -5.43 -2.16
C ARG A 477 -39.06 -4.01 -1.93
N ASN A 478 -37.79 -3.86 -1.57
CA ASN A 478 -37.21 -2.60 -1.10
C ASN A 478 -36.36 -1.88 -2.17
N GLY A 479 -35.99 -2.55 -3.25
CA GLY A 479 -35.14 -2.02 -4.33
C GLY A 479 -35.60 -0.67 -4.89
N PRO A 480 -36.89 -0.45 -5.23
CA PRO A 480 -37.37 0.84 -5.74
C PRO A 480 -37.16 2.01 -4.75
N LYS A 481 -37.35 1.77 -3.45
CA LYS A 481 -37.14 2.80 -2.42
C LYS A 481 -35.66 3.19 -2.35
N VAL A 482 -34.76 2.20 -2.34
CA VAL A 482 -33.31 2.43 -2.29
C VAL A 482 -32.78 3.10 -3.56
N MET A 483 -33.36 2.82 -4.73
CA MET A 483 -33.04 3.52 -5.98
C MET A 483 -33.31 5.03 -5.89
N ASN A 484 -34.48 5.41 -5.37
CA ASN A 484 -34.80 6.83 -5.16
C ASN A 484 -33.88 7.49 -4.13
N GLU A 485 -33.57 6.80 -3.03
CA GLU A 485 -32.63 7.31 -2.02
C GLU A 485 -31.23 7.56 -2.61
N LEU A 486 -30.71 6.62 -3.41
CA LEU A 486 -29.38 6.74 -4.03
C LEU A 486 -29.31 7.81 -5.14
N PHE A 487 -30.43 8.18 -5.75
CA PHE A 487 -30.48 9.22 -6.78
C PHE A 487 -30.35 10.63 -6.20
N THR A 488 -30.78 10.83 -4.96
CA THR A 488 -30.72 12.16 -4.30
C THR A 488 -29.31 12.52 -3.81
N TRP A 489 -28.36 11.60 -3.88
CA TRP A 489 -26.98 11.77 -3.40
C TRP A 489 -26.01 12.05 -4.56
N GLN A 490 -25.41 13.24 -4.57
CA GLN A 490 -24.54 13.74 -5.67
C GLN A 490 -23.38 12.80 -6.03
N SER A 491 -22.71 12.17 -5.06
CA SER A 491 -21.56 11.29 -5.32
C SER A 491 -21.94 9.90 -5.87
N THR A 492 -23.21 9.48 -5.73
CA THR A 492 -23.70 8.18 -6.18
C THR A 492 -24.47 8.24 -7.49
N GLN A 493 -24.91 9.41 -7.96
CA GLN A 493 -25.68 9.55 -9.20
C GLN A 493 -25.01 8.89 -10.43
N GLU A 494 -23.70 9.06 -10.61
CA GLU A 494 -22.96 8.39 -11.70
C GLU A 494 -22.84 6.86 -11.54
N ARG A 495 -22.88 6.36 -10.30
CA ARG A 495 -22.76 4.92 -10.00
C ARG A 495 -24.10 4.21 -10.13
N VAL A 496 -25.20 4.88 -9.75
CA VAL A 496 -26.56 4.36 -9.88
C VAL A 496 -26.92 4.21 -11.36
N GLY A 497 -26.59 5.21 -12.18
CA GLY A 497 -26.71 5.13 -13.65
C GLY A 497 -25.97 3.91 -14.22
N ARG A 498 -24.70 3.69 -13.84
CA ARG A 498 -23.91 2.54 -14.31
C ARG A 498 -24.46 1.17 -13.91
N ASN A 499 -25.08 1.06 -12.74
CA ASN A 499 -25.33 -0.24 -12.12
C ASN A 499 -26.80 -0.67 -12.09
N TRP A 500 -27.78 0.21 -12.35
CA TRP A 500 -29.19 -0.17 -12.21
C TRP A 500 -29.62 -1.27 -13.18
N ILE A 501 -29.07 -1.30 -14.39
CA ILE A 501 -29.35 -2.36 -15.37
C ILE A 501 -28.80 -3.72 -14.94
N ASN A 502 -27.77 -3.73 -14.11
CA ASN A 502 -27.31 -4.97 -13.50
C ASN A 502 -28.39 -5.55 -12.59
N ILE A 503 -29.36 -4.78 -12.07
CA ILE A 503 -30.43 -5.28 -11.20
C ILE A 503 -31.53 -6.01 -11.99
N LEU A 504 -31.63 -5.83 -13.31
CA LEU A 504 -32.68 -6.44 -14.14
C LEU A 504 -32.74 -7.97 -14.07
N PRO A 505 -31.63 -8.73 -14.08
CA PRO A 505 -31.60 -10.18 -13.85
C PRO A 505 -32.26 -10.63 -12.54
N PHE A 506 -32.27 -9.80 -11.49
CA PHE A 506 -33.02 -10.14 -10.27
C PHE A 506 -34.52 -10.06 -10.47
N TYR A 507 -35.00 -9.14 -11.32
CA TYR A 507 -36.42 -8.94 -11.62
C TYR A 507 -36.92 -9.84 -12.78
N LEU A 508 -36.00 -10.42 -13.54
CA LEU A 508 -36.19 -11.47 -14.53
C LEU A 508 -36.62 -12.79 -13.84
N GLY A 509 -37.89 -13.16 -14.01
CA GLY A 509 -38.34 -14.55 -13.80
C GLY A 509 -39.42 -14.82 -12.73
N LYS A 510 -39.65 -13.98 -11.70
CA LYS A 510 -40.65 -14.31 -10.64
C LYS A 510 -41.50 -13.17 -10.05
N MET A 511 -41.32 -11.93 -10.50
CA MET A 511 -42.10 -10.79 -9.99
C MET A 511 -43.44 -10.66 -10.70
N GLY A 512 -44.52 -10.52 -9.91
CA GLY A 512 -45.85 -10.16 -10.40
C GLY A 512 -45.88 -8.73 -10.96
N LYS A 513 -46.77 -8.51 -11.95
CA LYS A 513 -46.94 -7.27 -12.73
C LYS A 513 -46.78 -5.98 -11.92
N TYR A 514 -47.47 -5.91 -10.76
CA TYR A 514 -47.49 -4.75 -9.86
C TYR A 514 -46.10 -4.24 -9.43
N HIS A 515 -45.22 -5.14 -9.01
CA HIS A 515 -43.92 -4.73 -8.47
C HIS A 515 -42.96 -4.30 -9.59
N PHE A 516 -43.10 -4.90 -10.77
CA PHE A 516 -42.31 -4.52 -11.94
C PHE A 516 -42.77 -3.17 -12.51
N GLU A 517 -44.07 -2.89 -12.50
CA GLU A 517 -44.62 -1.58 -12.84
C GLU A 517 -44.11 -0.47 -11.89
N LYS A 518 -44.08 -0.74 -10.58
CA LYS A 518 -43.52 0.18 -9.59
C LYS A 518 -42.04 0.49 -9.86
N LEU A 519 -41.26 -0.52 -10.25
CA LEU A 519 -39.87 -0.36 -10.65
C LEU A 519 -39.74 0.56 -11.87
N VAL A 520 -40.49 0.28 -12.94
CA VAL A 520 -40.47 1.09 -14.18
C VAL A 520 -40.82 2.54 -13.87
N ASN A 521 -41.87 2.79 -13.09
CA ASN A 521 -42.27 4.15 -12.72
C ASN A 521 -41.20 4.88 -11.87
N THR A 522 -40.45 4.15 -11.05
CA THR A 522 -39.34 4.70 -10.26
C THR A 522 -38.16 5.11 -11.15
N ILE A 523 -37.87 4.31 -12.17
CA ILE A 523 -36.79 4.62 -13.13
C ILE A 523 -37.15 5.84 -13.99
N LEU A 524 -38.43 5.98 -14.32
CA LEU A 524 -38.95 7.11 -15.10
C LEU A 524 -39.22 8.36 -14.25
N SER A 525 -39.17 8.30 -12.91
CA SER A 525 -39.45 9.51 -12.12
C SER A 525 -38.39 10.59 -12.38
N LEU A 526 -38.85 11.81 -12.66
CA LEU A 526 -38.01 12.96 -12.92
C LEU A 526 -37.41 13.49 -11.62
N HIS A 527 -36.13 13.84 -11.67
CA HIS A 527 -35.39 14.42 -10.56
C HIS A 527 -34.67 15.68 -11.01
N THR A 528 -34.60 16.67 -10.14
CA THR A 528 -33.93 17.95 -10.44
C THR A 528 -32.44 17.87 -10.14
N GLU A 529 -31.61 18.13 -11.13
CA GLU A 529 -30.14 18.16 -11.03
C GLU A 529 -29.61 19.56 -11.38
N LYS A 530 -28.58 20.02 -10.65
CA LYS A 530 -27.91 21.30 -10.93
C LYS A 530 -26.70 21.07 -11.84
N HIS A 531 -26.74 21.59 -13.06
CA HIS A 531 -25.62 21.64 -13.99
C HIS A 531 -25.14 23.09 -14.13
N GLY A 532 -24.11 23.46 -13.36
CA GLY A 532 -23.65 24.85 -13.27
C GLY A 532 -24.74 25.77 -12.70
N GLU A 533 -25.10 26.82 -13.43
CA GLU A 533 -26.18 27.75 -13.06
C GLU A 533 -27.59 27.27 -13.47
N LYS A 534 -27.70 26.18 -14.24
CA LYS A 534 -28.97 25.67 -14.75
C LYS A 534 -29.46 24.46 -13.96
N THR A 535 -30.77 24.39 -13.73
CA THR A 535 -31.45 23.20 -13.19
C THR A 535 -32.12 22.44 -14.32
N ILE A 536 -31.79 21.16 -14.47
CA ILE A 536 -32.42 20.26 -15.44
C ILE A 536 -33.24 19.20 -14.71
N GLN A 537 -34.31 18.71 -15.33
CA GLN A 537 -35.04 17.54 -14.86
C GLN A 537 -34.61 16.32 -15.69
N ILE A 538 -34.09 15.30 -15.01
CA ILE A 538 -33.61 14.07 -15.67
C ILE A 538 -34.07 12.84 -14.88
N SER A 539 -34.41 11.78 -15.60
CA SER A 539 -34.77 10.46 -15.10
C SER A 539 -33.54 9.54 -15.06
N LEU A 540 -33.65 8.46 -14.30
CA LEU A 540 -32.62 7.41 -14.25
C LEU A 540 -32.39 6.76 -15.61
N TRP A 541 -33.47 6.61 -16.39
CA TRP A 541 -33.44 6.03 -17.73
C TRP A 541 -32.60 6.87 -18.69
N SER A 542 -32.88 8.18 -18.76
CA SER A 542 -32.16 9.10 -19.65
C SER A 542 -30.70 9.24 -19.26
N LYS A 543 -30.39 9.32 -17.95
CA LYS A 543 -29.00 9.40 -17.47
C LYS A 543 -28.18 8.15 -17.81
N TYR A 544 -28.80 6.98 -17.88
CA TYR A 544 -28.15 5.76 -18.33
C TYR A 544 -27.90 5.76 -19.84
N LEU A 545 -28.88 6.19 -20.63
CA LEU A 545 -28.77 6.29 -22.08
C LEU A 545 -27.80 7.38 -22.54
N ASP A 546 -27.57 8.41 -21.74
CA ASP A 546 -26.62 9.48 -22.07
C ASP A 546 -25.15 9.05 -21.86
N SER A 547 -24.86 8.31 -20.78
CA SER A 547 -23.46 8.14 -20.33
C SER A 547 -22.95 6.69 -20.26
N TYR A 548 -23.81 5.66 -20.21
CA TYR A 548 -23.39 4.33 -19.72
C TYR A 548 -24.01 3.10 -20.42
N TYR A 549 -24.71 3.27 -21.54
CA TYR A 549 -25.52 2.19 -22.09
C TYR A 549 -24.75 1.07 -22.80
N LYS A 550 -25.35 -0.12 -22.74
CA LYS A 550 -25.05 -1.26 -23.63
C LYS A 550 -26.33 -1.66 -24.36
N VAL A 551 -26.26 -1.73 -25.68
CA VAL A 551 -27.43 -1.97 -26.56
C VAL A 551 -28.13 -3.29 -26.19
N GLU A 552 -27.39 -4.36 -25.92
CA GLU A 552 -27.96 -5.66 -25.57
C GLU A 552 -28.77 -5.61 -24.27
N LYS A 553 -28.39 -4.72 -23.34
CA LYS A 553 -29.08 -4.56 -22.06
C LYS A 553 -30.32 -3.68 -22.18
N VAL A 554 -30.29 -2.68 -23.06
CA VAL A 554 -31.47 -1.86 -23.41
C VAL A 554 -32.54 -2.74 -24.05
N ASP A 555 -32.16 -3.55 -25.05
CA ASP A 555 -33.04 -4.50 -25.71
C ASP A 555 -33.68 -5.49 -24.71
N GLN A 556 -32.86 -6.14 -23.88
CA GLN A 556 -33.34 -7.03 -22.81
C GLN A 556 -34.34 -6.37 -21.86
N PHE A 557 -34.12 -5.11 -21.51
CA PHE A 557 -35.04 -4.37 -20.64
C PHE A 557 -36.38 -4.09 -21.32
N LEU A 558 -36.35 -3.58 -22.56
CA LEU A 558 -37.57 -3.23 -23.29
C LEU A 558 -38.40 -4.47 -23.63
N LYS A 559 -37.73 -5.59 -23.94
CA LYS A 559 -38.38 -6.89 -24.07
C LYS A 559 -39.16 -7.25 -22.80
N LEU A 560 -38.57 -7.07 -21.62
CA LEU A 560 -39.24 -7.34 -20.35
C LEU A 560 -40.43 -6.41 -20.09
N VAL A 561 -40.30 -5.14 -20.44
CA VAL A 561 -41.41 -4.18 -20.37
C VAL A 561 -42.55 -4.62 -21.28
N SER A 562 -42.26 -5.00 -22.51
CA SER A 562 -43.23 -5.57 -23.45
C SER A 562 -43.91 -6.82 -22.88
N ASP A 563 -43.12 -7.79 -22.44
CA ASP A 563 -43.63 -9.11 -22.02
C ASP A 563 -44.48 -9.02 -20.73
N LYS A 564 -44.16 -8.12 -19.80
CA LYS A 564 -44.85 -8.04 -18.50
C LYS A 564 -45.90 -6.93 -18.38
N LEU A 565 -45.68 -5.79 -19.03
CA LEU A 565 -46.53 -4.61 -18.92
C LEU A 565 -47.26 -4.30 -20.23
N GLY A 566 -46.85 -4.92 -21.34
CA GLY A 566 -47.42 -4.73 -22.67
C GLY A 566 -46.71 -3.66 -23.49
N LYS A 567 -46.94 -3.68 -24.80
CA LYS A 567 -46.32 -2.75 -25.77
C LYS A 567 -46.55 -1.27 -25.43
N ARG A 568 -47.72 -0.92 -24.90
CA ARG A 568 -48.04 0.46 -24.45
C ARG A 568 -47.17 0.95 -23.29
N ALA A 569 -46.59 0.06 -22.49
CA ALA A 569 -45.63 0.45 -21.46
C ALA A 569 -44.25 0.71 -22.06
N VAL A 570 -43.87 -0.04 -23.10
CA VAL A 570 -42.63 0.21 -23.88
C VAL A 570 -42.70 1.62 -24.49
N TRP A 571 -43.85 1.98 -25.08
CA TRP A 571 -44.12 3.32 -25.58
C TRP A 571 -43.80 4.43 -24.55
N LYS A 572 -44.30 4.28 -23.32
CA LYS A 572 -44.06 5.25 -22.23
C LYS A 572 -42.60 5.34 -21.81
N VAL A 573 -41.84 4.25 -21.93
CA VAL A 573 -40.41 4.21 -21.58
C VAL A 573 -39.57 4.85 -22.69
N VAL A 574 -39.87 4.53 -23.95
CA VAL A 574 -39.14 5.04 -25.13
C VAL A 574 -39.39 6.54 -25.32
N LEU A 575 -40.63 6.99 -25.12
CA LEU A 575 -41.04 8.39 -25.28
C LEU A 575 -41.17 9.13 -23.94
N HIS A 576 -40.36 8.75 -22.96
CA HIS A 576 -40.35 9.44 -21.69
C HIS A 576 -39.90 10.91 -21.86
N LYS A 577 -40.52 11.86 -21.15
CA LYS A 577 -40.48 13.30 -21.45
C LYS A 577 -39.08 13.91 -21.59
N ASP A 578 -38.11 13.43 -20.83
CA ASP A 578 -36.70 13.86 -20.85
C ASP A 578 -35.80 12.98 -21.76
N CYS A 579 -36.30 11.82 -22.18
CA CYS A 579 -35.60 10.83 -23.00
C CYS A 579 -35.92 11.02 -24.50
N MET A 580 -37.07 11.62 -24.78
CA MET A 580 -37.57 11.92 -26.11
C MET A 580 -36.53 12.69 -26.94
N GLY A 581 -35.85 13.68 -26.33
CA GLY A 581 -34.79 14.46 -26.98
C GLY A 581 -33.57 13.62 -27.39
N PHE A 582 -33.20 12.61 -26.60
CA PHE A 582 -32.10 11.70 -26.90
C PHE A 582 -32.41 10.75 -28.07
N VAL A 583 -33.64 10.24 -28.13
CA VAL A 583 -34.11 9.37 -29.23
C VAL A 583 -34.12 10.15 -30.55
N LEU A 584 -34.59 11.41 -30.54
CA LEU A 584 -34.57 12.27 -31.72
C LEU A 584 -33.15 12.69 -32.13
N LEU A 585 -32.33 13.21 -31.21
CA LEU A 585 -30.96 13.66 -31.51
C LEU A 585 -30.03 12.51 -31.94
N GLY A 586 -30.15 11.34 -31.31
CA GLY A 586 -29.33 10.16 -31.65
C GLY A 586 -29.67 9.56 -33.01
N ALA A 587 -30.94 9.58 -33.40
CA ALA A 587 -31.40 9.18 -34.73
C ALA A 587 -31.02 10.22 -35.81
N GLU A 588 -31.08 11.51 -35.48
CA GLU A 588 -30.75 12.62 -36.39
C GLU A 588 -29.25 12.72 -36.70
N LEU A 589 -28.38 12.46 -35.73
CA LEU A 589 -26.92 12.53 -35.89
C LEU A 589 -26.27 11.24 -36.43
N GLN A 590 -27.05 10.17 -36.67
CA GLN A 590 -26.59 8.81 -37.03
C GLN A 590 -25.54 8.20 -36.08
N GLN A 591 -25.32 8.76 -34.89
CA GLN A 591 -24.20 8.37 -34.04
C GLN A 591 -24.39 7.00 -33.36
N ASP A 592 -25.61 6.43 -33.29
CA ASP A 592 -25.79 5.07 -32.79
C ASP A 592 -27.06 4.33 -33.31
N LYS A 593 -27.03 3.87 -34.57
CA LYS A 593 -28.13 3.10 -35.21
C LYS A 593 -28.53 1.84 -34.44
N LYS A 594 -27.61 1.23 -33.71
CA LYS A 594 -27.88 -0.02 -32.97
C LYS A 594 -28.77 0.26 -31.75
N LEU A 595 -28.53 1.36 -31.05
CA LEU A 595 -29.38 1.77 -29.93
C LEU A 595 -30.80 2.13 -30.39
N VAL A 596 -30.92 2.92 -31.46
CA VAL A 596 -32.24 3.31 -32.01
C VAL A 596 -33.04 2.07 -32.41
N ASN A 597 -32.42 1.12 -33.11
CA ASN A 597 -33.09 -0.14 -33.44
C ASN A 597 -33.55 -0.91 -32.20
N ALA A 598 -32.73 -1.01 -31.15
CA ALA A 598 -33.12 -1.68 -29.91
C ALA A 598 -34.32 -0.99 -29.22
N LEU A 599 -34.37 0.35 -29.24
CA LEU A 599 -35.49 1.13 -28.68
C LEU A 599 -36.80 0.86 -29.43
N LEU A 600 -36.74 0.70 -30.75
CA LEU A 600 -37.92 0.51 -31.61
C LEU A 600 -38.37 -0.96 -31.75
N THR A 601 -37.49 -1.92 -31.46
CA THR A 601 -37.71 -3.36 -31.70
C THR A 601 -38.96 -3.89 -30.98
N HIS A 602 -39.25 -3.40 -29.78
CA HIS A 602 -40.33 -3.90 -28.92
C HIS A 602 -41.63 -3.07 -28.92
N LEU A 603 -41.71 -2.06 -29.78
CA LEU A 603 -42.93 -1.26 -29.97
C LEU A 603 -43.98 -2.01 -30.80
N SER A 604 -45.20 -1.48 -30.85
CA SER A 604 -46.18 -1.90 -31.86
C SER A 604 -45.79 -1.32 -33.23
N ASP A 605 -46.33 -1.89 -34.31
CA ASP A 605 -46.03 -1.39 -35.66
C ASP A 605 -46.57 0.03 -35.85
N GLU A 606 -47.80 0.30 -35.34
CA GLU A 606 -48.39 1.66 -35.32
C GLU A 606 -47.53 2.68 -34.55
N ASP A 607 -47.00 2.27 -33.39
CA ASP A 607 -46.11 3.09 -32.56
C ASP A 607 -44.77 3.34 -33.27
N ARG A 608 -44.20 2.32 -33.90
CA ARG A 608 -42.95 2.42 -34.64
C ARG A 608 -43.11 3.37 -35.82
N ASP A 609 -44.15 3.21 -36.61
CA ASP A 609 -44.47 4.07 -37.74
C ASP A 609 -44.65 5.52 -37.29
N PHE A 610 -45.29 5.76 -36.15
CA PHE A 610 -45.42 7.11 -35.60
C PHE A 610 -44.06 7.73 -35.25
N ILE A 611 -43.16 6.99 -34.62
CA ILE A 611 -41.82 7.50 -34.26
C ILE A 611 -40.96 7.71 -35.50
N GLU A 612 -41.01 6.78 -36.47
CA GLU A 612 -40.30 6.92 -37.74
C GLU A 612 -40.79 8.15 -38.52
N ASN A 613 -42.12 8.37 -38.58
CA ASN A 613 -42.70 9.60 -39.14
C ASN A 613 -42.29 10.86 -38.36
N LEU A 614 -42.20 10.79 -37.03
CA LEU A 614 -41.75 11.90 -36.19
C LEU A 614 -40.28 12.24 -36.47
N LEU A 615 -39.42 11.22 -36.60
CA LEU A 615 -38.01 11.36 -36.97
C LEU A 615 -37.82 11.95 -38.37
N GLU A 616 -38.61 11.50 -39.34
CA GLU A 616 -38.61 12.05 -40.70
C GLU A 616 -39.09 13.51 -40.72
N SER A 617 -40.07 13.86 -39.87
CA SER A 617 -40.56 15.23 -39.74
C SER A 617 -39.57 16.17 -39.04
N SER A 618 -38.83 15.70 -38.04
CA SER A 618 -37.83 16.50 -37.32
C SER A 618 -36.57 16.74 -38.17
N LEU A 619 -36.17 15.78 -39.01
CA LEU A 619 -35.09 15.92 -40.00
C LEU A 619 -35.33 17.05 -41.02
N PHE A 620 -36.58 17.42 -41.27
CA PHE A 620 -36.93 18.58 -42.09
C PHE A 620 -36.82 19.92 -41.35
N SER A 621 -36.85 19.92 -40.01
CA SER A 621 -36.78 21.13 -39.18
C SER A 621 -35.34 21.56 -38.82
N SER A 622 -34.37 20.64 -38.84
CA SER A 622 -33.01 20.87 -38.35
C SER A 622 -32.01 21.44 -39.36
N ARG A 623 -32.40 21.70 -40.61
CA ARG A 623 -31.58 22.51 -41.55
C ARG A 623 -31.39 23.98 -41.11
N ARG A 624 -31.85 24.39 -39.92
CA ARG A 624 -31.67 25.75 -39.38
C ARG A 624 -30.86 25.88 -38.08
N TYR A 625 -30.23 24.82 -37.56
CA TYR A 625 -29.35 24.96 -36.38
C TYR A 625 -27.89 24.66 -36.71
N THR A 626 -27.28 25.53 -37.52
CA THR A 626 -25.82 25.72 -37.47
C THR A 626 -25.52 26.68 -36.32
N ARG A 627 -25.03 26.09 -35.22
CA ARG A 627 -24.04 26.62 -34.28
C ARG A 627 -23.56 28.05 -34.56
N ASP A 628 -24.29 29.04 -34.07
CA ASP A 628 -23.73 30.35 -33.77
C ASP A 628 -24.36 30.94 -32.51
N ALA A 629 -23.49 31.52 -31.69
CA ALA A 629 -23.80 32.09 -30.40
C ALA A 629 -24.57 33.42 -30.54
N THR A 630 -25.23 33.80 -29.44
CA THR A 630 -25.84 35.12 -29.14
C THR A 630 -27.24 35.37 -29.71
N THR A 631 -28.27 35.33 -28.85
CA THR A 631 -29.29 36.40 -28.64
C THR A 631 -30.36 36.00 -27.62
N GLU A 632 -30.94 37.02 -26.99
CA GLU A 632 -31.84 37.09 -25.82
C GLU A 632 -33.20 36.36 -25.92
N PRO A 633 -33.93 36.17 -24.79
CA PRO A 633 -35.16 35.37 -24.76
C PRO A 633 -36.38 36.15 -25.28
N CYS A 634 -37.09 35.61 -26.27
CA CYS A 634 -38.37 36.14 -26.70
C CYS A 634 -39.52 35.68 -25.77
N ASN A 635 -40.25 36.66 -25.25
CA ASN A 635 -41.53 36.55 -24.54
C ASN A 635 -42.67 36.12 -25.49
N CYS A 636 -43.32 34.98 -25.24
CA CYS A 636 -44.69 34.65 -25.67
C CYS A 636 -45.30 33.58 -24.74
N GLN A 637 -46.44 33.88 -24.08
CA GLN A 637 -47.37 32.90 -23.46
C GLN A 637 -48.65 32.80 -24.34
N PRO A 638 -49.62 31.91 -24.01
CA PRO A 638 -49.63 30.47 -24.27
C PRO A 638 -50.72 30.13 -25.31
N MET A 639 -50.44 29.26 -26.27
CA MET A 639 -51.50 28.74 -27.15
C MET A 639 -51.59 27.23 -27.08
N ASN A 640 -52.79 26.78 -26.73
CA ASN A 640 -53.29 25.43 -26.84
C ASN A 640 -53.15 24.93 -28.28
N ASP A 641 -53.01 23.61 -28.38
CA ASP A 641 -52.97 22.81 -29.59
C ASP A 641 -51.64 22.80 -30.36
N CYS A 642 -51.07 21.59 -30.34
CA CYS A 642 -50.03 21.10 -31.22
C CYS A 642 -48.67 21.80 -31.18
N TRP A 643 -47.66 20.97 -30.87
CA TRP A 643 -46.27 21.11 -31.28
C TRP A 643 -45.49 22.23 -30.60
N CYS A 644 -44.81 21.89 -29.51
CA CYS A 644 -43.46 22.39 -29.21
C CYS A 644 -42.88 21.56 -28.06
N TRP A 645 -41.88 20.75 -28.39
CA TRP A 645 -40.99 20.12 -27.42
C TRP A 645 -40.00 21.16 -26.89
N TRP A 646 -40.04 21.43 -25.59
CA TRP A 646 -38.91 21.88 -24.75
C TRP A 646 -39.17 21.47 -23.31
#